data_AF-A0A1G2U8B6-F1
#
_entry.id   AF-A0A1G2U8B6-F1
#
_cell.length_a   1.000
_cell.length_b   1.000
_cell.length_c   1.000
_cell.angle_alpha   90.00
_cell.angle_beta   90.00
_cell.angle_gamma   90.00
#
_symmetry.space_group_name_H-M   'P 1'
#
loop_
_entity.id
_entity.type
_entity.pdbx_description
1 polymer ?
#
loop_
_entity_poly.entity_id
_entity_poly.type
_entity_poly.pdbx_seq_one_letter_code
_entity_poly.pdbx_strand_id
1 'polypeptide(L)'
;MCLAGKGFTVAGKLKVKLEIMIKSKIAKIAALSVGVTFALGLSVNTAGAVTVAELQAQINALMAQLAALQGAPSAGVVNAINSDLTIGSSGNSVVNLQSALVAQGYLTMPAGVAMGYFGSLTKAAVAKWQAANGVAPAVGYFGPISRAKFNASASATGTVPGTTVGSGTTTTVGGGITTPGVEGTITVSVNPSPASGTKLYENDDMRAVMGIKIEAKGSDMKIERVKLDLDATTSGNADNDFYRKIASKIYIMDGSTVLASSDLNANTVVKDGSDYFITISGFGFVVPKNQIKVLTVALDANTTWDSTFDNDNWTLGVPVEGVRSVDGAGVNQYGPATAFTREFSSAADLVDAATVTVSLNSSTPETQQVICESNTDNDECDLLELAKFDFKAEKDAVTVTDLVVDLVRGGATIATTTTAYIYDGSTLVGSASVAGTSLTAGGATFTDIDWVVPKDTTKVLSLKVDVRDASVQADTFAADIDTADVTAENSAGAAITEAGSAQGRTFTIRKVGPQVTLVSKSITTSGVPQGAPAAGLTSTSTLSATFNVKIKALGGDLLLGTVASGTPTFASSTTSFKVYRNGSHDTSIGSFATSTSYSIPSICVSEGTESCKLSEGTEVSFPVTFNILGRQGPGKAGDAAIGTPLSVISSYSVQMEGVQWVAKNNSGATTTTFMSGLADWRTADVSFP
;
A
#
# COMPACT_ATOMS: atom_id res chain seq x y z
N MET A 1 -63.09 21.58 35.97
CA MET A 1 -62.29 21.50 37.22
C MET A 1 -61.57 20.16 37.22
N CYS A 2 -60.23 20.18 37.12
CA CYS A 2 -59.20 19.12 37.37
C CYS A 2 -59.27 17.76 36.63
N LEU A 3 -58.28 17.44 35.76
CA LEU A 3 -57.02 16.66 35.94
C LEU A 3 -57.26 15.13 36.08
N ALA A 4 -56.50 14.15 35.55
CA ALA A 4 -55.31 13.99 34.69
C ALA A 4 -55.28 12.47 34.28
N GLY A 5 -54.94 12.05 33.06
CA GLY A 5 -53.58 11.74 32.62
C GLY A 5 -53.15 10.27 32.84
N LYS A 6 -53.31 9.39 31.83
CA LYS A 6 -52.53 8.13 31.67
C LYS A 6 -52.28 7.82 30.19
N GLY A 7 -51.09 8.18 29.70
CA GLY A 7 -50.56 7.71 28.42
C GLY A 7 -49.89 6.35 28.60
N PHE A 8 -50.27 5.36 27.80
CA PHE A 8 -49.60 4.05 27.73
C PHE A 8 -49.26 3.77 26.26
N THR A 9 -48.00 3.96 25.89
CA THR A 9 -47.52 3.93 24.50
C THR A 9 -47.28 2.49 24.02
N VAL A 10 -47.62 2.23 22.74
CA VAL A 10 -47.64 0.94 22.03
C VAL A 10 -46.28 0.19 21.99
N ALA A 11 -45.17 0.82 22.39
CA ALA A 11 -43.84 0.21 22.42
C ALA A 11 -43.69 -0.99 23.40
N GLY A 12 -44.50 -1.05 24.47
CA GLY A 12 -44.42 -2.10 25.48
C GLY A 12 -44.93 -3.48 25.02
N LYS A 13 -45.89 -3.53 24.08
CA LYS A 13 -46.47 -4.80 23.61
C LYS A 13 -45.62 -5.51 22.56
N LEU A 14 -44.75 -4.79 21.84
CA LEU A 14 -43.91 -5.37 20.79
C LEU A 14 -42.69 -6.11 21.36
N LYS A 15 -42.16 -5.66 22.51
CA LYS A 15 -41.01 -6.30 23.20
C LYS A 15 -41.35 -7.68 23.77
N VAL A 16 -42.54 -7.84 24.35
CA VAL A 16 -42.98 -9.11 24.97
C VAL A 16 -43.27 -10.20 23.91
N LYS A 17 -43.73 -9.82 22.71
CA LYS A 17 -44.03 -10.77 21.63
C LYS A 17 -42.76 -11.29 20.94
N LEU A 18 -41.66 -10.55 20.99
CA LEU A 18 -40.38 -10.90 20.39
C LEU A 18 -39.56 -11.86 21.29
N GLU A 19 -39.65 -11.72 22.61
CA GLU A 19 -38.95 -12.61 23.57
C GLU A 19 -39.60 -14.00 23.71
N ILE A 20 -40.89 -14.15 23.37
CA ILE A 20 -41.62 -15.43 23.46
C ILE A 20 -41.37 -16.31 22.23
N MET A 21 -41.11 -15.75 21.04
CA MET A 21 -40.87 -16.54 19.82
C MET A 21 -39.48 -17.20 19.75
N ILE A 22 -38.51 -16.74 20.53
CA ILE A 22 -37.14 -17.30 20.52
C ILE A 22 -37.03 -18.56 21.40
N LYS A 23 -37.95 -18.77 22.35
CA LYS A 23 -37.88 -19.88 23.32
C LYS A 23 -38.55 -21.20 22.88
N SER A 24 -39.15 -21.28 21.68
CA SER A 24 -40.04 -22.40 21.30
C SER A 24 -39.46 -23.47 20.35
N LYS A 25 -38.18 -23.43 19.93
CA LYS A 25 -37.66 -24.34 18.87
C LYS A 25 -36.51 -25.27 19.25
N ILE A 26 -36.41 -25.73 20.50
CA ILE A 26 -35.47 -26.80 20.86
C ILE A 26 -36.16 -27.85 21.74
N ALA A 27 -36.73 -28.89 21.14
CA ALA A 27 -36.99 -30.20 21.78
C ALA A 27 -37.42 -31.26 20.74
N LYS A 28 -36.90 -32.49 20.89
CA LYS A 28 -37.16 -33.76 20.16
C LYS A 28 -36.23 -33.92 18.93
N ILE A 29 -35.39 -34.96 18.77
CA ILE A 29 -35.55 -36.41 19.02
C ILE A 29 -34.17 -37.05 19.29
N ALA A 30 -34.10 -38.02 20.20
CA ALA A 30 -33.00 -38.98 20.37
C ALA A 30 -33.54 -40.40 20.13
N ALA A 31 -32.75 -41.31 19.52
CA ALA A 31 -32.60 -42.73 19.90
C ALA A 31 -31.98 -43.61 18.79
N LEU A 32 -31.35 -44.72 19.24
CA LEU A 32 -30.83 -45.94 18.58
C LEU A 32 -29.31 -45.94 18.32
N SER A 33 -28.49 -46.91 18.75
CA SER A 33 -28.55 -48.01 19.74
C SER A 33 -27.22 -48.78 19.66
N VAL A 34 -26.64 -49.14 20.82
CA VAL A 34 -25.96 -50.44 21.19
C VAL A 34 -24.99 -51.07 20.16
N GLY A 35 -23.74 -51.42 20.42
CA GLY A 35 -22.94 -51.61 21.63
C GLY A 35 -21.80 -52.61 21.35
N VAL A 36 -20.69 -52.53 22.09
CA VAL A 36 -19.75 -53.58 22.56
C VAL A 36 -18.36 -52.96 22.80
N THR A 37 -17.90 -53.14 24.03
CA THR A 37 -16.74 -52.52 24.66
C THR A 37 -15.54 -53.50 24.69
N PHE A 38 -14.33 -52.93 24.89
CA PHE A 38 -12.96 -53.48 25.07
C PHE A 38 -12.12 -53.57 23.76
N ALA A 39 -10.95 -52.93 23.61
CA ALA A 39 -10.00 -52.36 24.56
C ALA A 39 -9.08 -51.28 23.93
N LEU A 40 -8.57 -50.37 24.78
CA LEU A 40 -7.36 -49.54 24.63
C LEU A 40 -7.26 -48.51 23.48
N GLY A 41 -7.69 -47.28 23.80
CA GLY A 41 -6.90 -46.06 23.61
C GLY A 41 -6.71 -45.52 22.19
N LEU A 42 -7.71 -44.77 21.70
CA LEU A 42 -7.63 -43.55 20.86
C LEU A 42 -9.06 -43.18 20.44
N SER A 43 -9.75 -42.35 21.22
CA SER A 43 -11.09 -41.87 20.85
C SER A 43 -10.99 -40.71 19.86
N VAL A 44 -11.33 -41.00 18.61
CA VAL A 44 -11.80 -40.07 17.59
C VAL A 44 -12.99 -39.26 18.13
N ASN A 45 -12.84 -37.93 18.23
CA ASN A 45 -13.98 -37.04 18.45
C ASN A 45 -14.78 -36.95 17.15
N THR A 46 -15.88 -37.70 17.08
CA THR A 46 -16.93 -37.48 16.09
C THR A 46 -17.54 -36.10 16.32
N ALA A 47 -17.37 -35.20 15.35
CA ALA A 47 -18.00 -33.89 15.33
C ALA A 47 -19.53 -34.03 15.24
N GLY A 48 -20.18 -34.06 16.40
CA GLY A 48 -21.62 -33.85 16.53
C GLY A 48 -21.95 -32.37 16.29
N ALA A 49 -23.18 -32.10 15.86
CA ALA A 49 -23.68 -30.74 15.66
C ALA A 49 -23.39 -29.86 16.88
N VAL A 50 -22.71 -28.72 16.64
CA VAL A 50 -22.36 -27.74 17.68
C VAL A 50 -23.64 -27.34 18.41
N THR A 51 -23.78 -27.85 19.62
CA THR A 51 -24.92 -27.60 20.48
C THR A 51 -24.91 -26.15 20.94
N VAL A 52 -26.07 -25.58 21.27
CA VAL A 52 -26.15 -24.26 21.91
C VAL A 52 -25.30 -24.23 23.20
N ALA A 53 -25.09 -25.38 23.84
CA ALA A 53 -24.20 -25.52 24.99
C ALA A 53 -22.71 -25.37 24.62
N GLU A 54 -22.25 -25.88 23.47
CA GLU A 54 -20.88 -25.68 22.98
C GLU A 54 -20.65 -24.26 22.49
N LEU A 55 -21.65 -23.62 21.86
CA LEU A 55 -21.61 -22.18 21.55
C LEU A 55 -21.65 -21.32 22.82
N GLN A 56 -22.41 -21.71 23.85
CA GLN A 56 -22.39 -21.03 25.15
C GLN A 56 -21.07 -21.26 25.89
N ALA A 57 -20.46 -22.44 25.75
CA ALA A 57 -19.13 -22.72 26.28
C ALA A 57 -18.06 -21.91 25.55
N GLN A 58 -18.18 -21.72 24.23
CA GLN A 58 -17.32 -20.84 23.45
C GLN A 58 -17.55 -19.37 23.80
N ILE A 59 -18.79 -18.92 24.01
CA ILE A 59 -19.10 -17.56 24.48
C ILE A 59 -18.55 -17.35 25.89
N ASN A 60 -18.66 -18.34 26.77
CA ASN A 60 -18.09 -18.25 28.12
C ASN A 60 -16.55 -18.30 28.08
N ALA A 61 -15.94 -19.03 27.14
CA ALA A 61 -14.51 -19.02 26.91
C ALA A 61 -14.03 -17.69 26.30
N LEU A 62 -14.82 -17.10 25.39
CA LEU A 62 -14.55 -15.77 24.83
C LEU A 62 -14.77 -14.67 25.87
N MET A 63 -15.78 -14.79 26.74
CA MET A 63 -16.02 -13.88 27.86
C MET A 63 -14.96 -14.05 28.95
N ALA A 64 -14.43 -15.25 29.15
CA ALA A 64 -13.28 -15.49 30.01
C ALA A 64 -11.98 -14.96 29.39
N GLN A 65 -11.81 -15.04 28.06
CA GLN A 65 -10.72 -14.36 27.35
C GLN A 65 -10.88 -12.83 27.42
N LEU A 66 -12.10 -12.31 27.32
CA LEU A 66 -12.39 -10.88 27.44
C LEU A 66 -12.19 -10.39 28.88
N ALA A 67 -12.56 -11.20 29.88
CA ALA A 67 -12.28 -10.92 31.29
C ALA A 67 -10.79 -11.09 31.64
N ALA A 68 -10.07 -12.00 30.98
CA ALA A 68 -8.62 -12.09 31.09
C ALA A 68 -7.91 -10.90 30.43
N LEU A 69 -8.48 -10.36 29.35
CA LEU A 69 -7.96 -9.18 28.65
C LEU A 69 -8.36 -7.86 29.33
N GLN A 70 -9.45 -7.86 30.12
CA GLN A 70 -9.93 -6.70 30.91
C GLN A 70 -9.58 -6.79 32.41
N GLY A 71 -9.02 -7.90 32.87
CA GLY A 71 -8.77 -8.18 34.29
C GLY A 71 -7.36 -8.69 34.61
N ALA A 72 -6.48 -8.89 33.63
CA ALA A 72 -5.06 -9.01 33.91
C ALA A 72 -4.50 -7.63 34.28
N PRO A 73 -3.78 -7.47 35.41
CA PRO A 73 -2.99 -6.26 35.62
C PRO A 73 -1.88 -6.30 34.57
N SER A 74 -2.05 -5.55 33.48
CA SER A 74 -0.95 -5.28 32.58
C SER A 74 0.06 -4.45 33.37
N ALA A 75 1.17 -5.09 33.72
CA ALA A 75 2.38 -4.37 34.04
C ALA A 75 2.61 -3.36 32.89
N GLY A 76 2.70 -2.08 33.25
CA GLY A 76 2.51 -0.93 32.37
C GLY A 76 3.18 -1.07 31.00
N VAL A 77 2.38 -1.36 29.98
CA VAL A 77 2.74 -1.08 28.59
C VAL A 77 2.52 0.42 28.43
N VAL A 78 3.62 1.18 28.41
CA VAL A 78 3.61 2.59 28.08
C VAL A 78 2.94 2.72 26.72
N ASN A 79 1.78 3.37 26.67
CA ASN A 79 0.93 3.46 25.48
C ASN A 79 1.54 4.50 24.52
N ALA A 80 2.74 4.19 24.02
CA ALA A 80 3.54 5.09 23.22
C ALA A 80 2.83 5.35 21.89
N ILE A 81 2.57 6.62 21.60
CA ILE A 81 2.09 7.04 20.30
C ILE A 81 3.33 7.12 19.41
N ASN A 82 3.39 6.30 18.35
CA ASN A 82 4.55 6.21 17.45
C ASN A 82 4.34 6.88 16.09
N SER A 83 3.13 7.36 15.81
CA SER A 83 2.78 8.01 14.55
C SER A 83 2.59 9.53 14.75
N ASP A 84 2.97 10.30 13.74
CA ASP A 84 2.57 11.71 13.62
C ASP A 84 1.04 11.80 13.47
N LEU A 85 0.40 12.65 14.28
CA LEU A 85 -1.06 12.83 14.22
C LEU A 85 -1.41 14.30 13.94
N THR A 86 -2.33 14.50 13.00
CA THR A 86 -2.82 15.82 12.58
C THR A 86 -4.31 15.76 12.30
N ILE A 87 -4.92 16.89 11.91
CA ILE A 87 -6.34 16.89 11.50
C ILE A 87 -6.54 15.87 10.38
N GLY A 88 -7.56 15.01 10.56
CA GLY A 88 -7.88 13.93 9.62
C GLY A 88 -7.30 12.57 10.01
N SER A 89 -6.32 12.50 10.91
CA SER A 89 -5.82 11.22 11.44
C SER A 89 -6.94 10.45 12.15
N SER A 90 -6.97 9.13 12.01
CA SER A 90 -7.92 8.27 12.71
C SER A 90 -7.28 6.98 13.22
N GLY A 91 -7.98 6.25 14.09
CA GLY A 91 -7.55 4.95 14.61
C GLY A 91 -6.95 4.99 16.02
N ASN A 92 -6.33 3.88 16.42
CA ASN A 92 -5.97 3.61 17.82
C ASN A 92 -5.00 4.63 18.43
N SER A 93 -4.05 5.15 17.65
CA SER A 93 -3.12 6.19 18.08
C SER A 93 -3.84 7.49 18.47
N VAL A 94 -4.94 7.82 17.77
CA VAL A 94 -5.78 8.99 18.08
C VAL A 94 -6.62 8.73 19.32
N VAL A 95 -7.15 7.52 19.50
CA VAL A 95 -7.87 7.12 20.72
C VAL A 95 -6.96 7.26 21.95
N ASN A 96 -5.71 6.81 21.85
CA ASN A 96 -4.72 6.91 22.91
C ASN A 96 -4.38 8.37 23.26
N LEU A 97 -4.18 9.22 22.24
CA LEU A 97 -3.94 10.65 22.42
C LEU A 97 -5.12 11.34 23.09
N GLN A 98 -6.33 11.12 22.58
CA GLN A 98 -7.55 11.75 23.10
C GLN A 98 -7.84 11.31 24.54
N SER A 99 -7.64 10.03 24.85
CA SER A 99 -7.82 9.50 26.20
C SER A 99 -6.90 10.20 27.21
N ALA A 100 -5.63 10.40 26.85
CA ALA A 100 -4.68 11.09 27.70
C ALA A 100 -4.98 12.60 27.82
N LEU A 101 -5.35 13.27 26.73
CA LEU A 101 -5.71 14.69 26.77
C LEU A 101 -6.98 14.94 27.60
N VAL A 102 -7.94 14.01 27.59
CA VAL A 102 -9.11 14.04 28.48
C VAL A 102 -8.69 13.83 29.93
N ALA A 103 -7.84 12.83 30.21
CA ALA A 103 -7.35 12.55 31.55
C ALA A 103 -6.55 13.72 32.15
N GLN A 104 -5.81 14.45 31.31
CA GLN A 104 -5.03 15.63 31.70
C GLN A 104 -5.86 16.94 31.66
N GLY A 105 -7.14 16.89 31.29
CA GLY A 105 -8.05 18.05 31.28
C GLY A 105 -7.88 19.02 30.11
N TYR A 106 -7.07 18.68 29.10
CA TYR A 106 -6.88 19.51 27.90
C TYR A 106 -7.99 19.33 26.85
N LEU A 107 -8.73 18.21 26.91
CA LEU A 107 -9.81 17.87 25.98
C LEU A 107 -11.10 17.53 26.76
N THR A 108 -12.23 18.07 26.30
CA THR A 108 -13.57 17.67 26.78
C THR A 108 -14.34 17.10 25.60
N MET A 109 -14.72 15.83 25.67
CA MET A 109 -15.49 15.17 24.61
C MET A 109 -17.00 15.43 24.80
N PRO A 110 -17.73 15.86 23.75
CA PRO A 110 -19.19 15.96 23.80
C PRO A 110 -19.84 14.60 24.02
N ALA A 111 -20.95 14.57 24.77
CA ALA A 111 -21.68 13.32 25.03
C ALA A 111 -22.17 12.68 23.71
N GLY A 112 -21.84 11.41 23.49
CA GLY A 112 -22.22 10.65 22.30
C GLY A 112 -21.21 10.66 21.15
N VAL A 113 -20.08 11.35 21.27
CA VAL A 113 -19.00 11.33 20.26
C VAL A 113 -17.95 10.29 20.63
N ALA A 114 -17.72 9.32 19.73
CA ALA A 114 -16.68 8.32 19.90
C ALA A 114 -15.27 8.91 19.69
N MET A 115 -14.29 8.41 20.44
CA MET A 115 -12.87 8.73 20.22
C MET A 115 -12.35 8.03 18.95
N GLY A 116 -11.23 8.51 18.42
CA GLY A 116 -10.50 7.89 17.32
C GLY A 116 -10.47 8.67 16.01
N TYR A 117 -10.94 9.91 15.99
CA TYR A 117 -10.76 10.85 14.88
C TYR A 117 -10.20 12.19 15.35
N PHE A 118 -9.11 12.63 14.73
CA PHE A 118 -8.40 13.84 15.10
C PHE A 118 -9.03 15.02 14.35
N GLY A 119 -9.98 15.69 14.99
CA GLY A 119 -10.66 16.87 14.46
C GLY A 119 -10.12 18.18 15.03
N SER A 120 -10.84 19.27 14.77
CA SER A 120 -10.52 20.62 15.27
C SER A 120 -10.41 20.69 16.81
N LEU A 121 -11.27 19.95 17.53
CA LEU A 121 -11.22 19.88 19.00
C LEU A 121 -9.93 19.22 19.51
N THR A 122 -9.48 18.15 18.85
CA THR A 122 -8.22 17.46 19.22
C THR A 122 -7.02 18.31 18.87
N LYS A 123 -7.02 19.01 17.72
CA LYS A 123 -5.97 19.98 17.37
C LYS A 123 -5.82 21.07 18.42
N ALA A 124 -6.93 21.67 18.84
CA ALA A 124 -6.93 22.71 19.86
C ALA A 124 -6.43 22.19 21.23
N ALA A 125 -6.81 20.97 21.61
CA ALA A 125 -6.34 20.33 22.83
C ALA A 125 -4.84 20.02 22.77
N VAL A 126 -4.33 19.54 21.63
CA VAL A 126 -2.90 19.30 21.41
C VAL A 126 -2.12 20.60 21.47
N ALA A 127 -2.59 21.68 20.85
CA ALA A 127 -1.94 22.99 20.92
C ALA A 127 -1.82 23.50 22.37
N LYS A 128 -2.89 23.36 23.17
CA LYS A 128 -2.86 23.71 24.59
C LYS A 128 -1.88 22.84 25.38
N TRP A 129 -1.90 21.53 25.15
CA TRP A 129 -0.97 20.59 25.77
C TRP A 129 0.49 20.90 25.40
N GLN A 130 0.76 21.24 24.14
CA GLN A 130 2.10 21.62 23.64
C GLN A 130 2.61 22.88 24.34
N ALA A 131 1.79 23.93 24.40
CA ALA A 131 2.12 25.17 25.09
C ALA A 131 2.41 24.92 26.59
N ALA A 132 1.63 24.07 27.24
CA ALA A 132 1.80 23.73 28.65
C ALA A 132 3.04 22.85 28.93
N ASN A 133 3.51 22.09 27.94
CA ASN A 133 4.66 21.17 28.07
C ASN A 133 5.93 21.67 27.38
N GLY A 134 5.99 22.94 26.99
CA GLY A 134 7.17 23.57 26.39
C GLY A 134 7.51 23.06 24.99
N VAL A 135 6.53 22.56 24.24
CA VAL A 135 6.69 22.11 22.85
C VAL A 135 6.33 23.26 21.91
N ALA A 136 7.30 23.73 21.12
CA ALA A 136 7.13 24.79 20.13
C ALA A 136 7.41 24.30 18.70
N PRO A 137 6.64 24.75 17.69
CA PRO A 137 5.48 25.63 17.79
C PRO A 137 4.23 24.88 18.30
N ALA A 138 3.45 25.51 19.18
CA ALA A 138 2.23 24.93 19.78
C ALA A 138 1.00 25.04 18.84
N VAL A 139 1.11 24.47 17.65
CA VAL A 139 0.12 24.62 16.56
C VAL A 139 -0.89 23.47 16.46
N GLY A 140 -0.81 22.50 17.38
CA GLY A 140 -1.75 21.38 17.43
C GLY A 140 -1.42 20.21 16.50
N TYR A 141 -0.24 20.21 15.89
CA TYR A 141 0.31 19.08 15.14
C TYR A 141 1.10 18.17 16.08
N PHE A 142 0.67 16.91 16.24
CA PHE A 142 1.31 15.96 17.15
C PHE A 142 2.51 15.27 16.49
N GLY A 143 3.54 16.07 16.26
CA GLY A 143 4.78 15.69 15.57
C GLY A 143 5.79 14.93 16.43
N PRO A 144 7.02 14.71 15.94
CA PRO A 144 8.06 13.95 16.65
C PRO A 144 8.41 14.54 18.03
N ILE A 145 8.46 15.87 18.14
CA ILE A 145 8.72 16.57 19.41
C ILE A 145 7.59 16.33 20.42
N SER A 146 6.33 16.35 19.96
CA SER A 146 5.17 16.09 20.82
C SER A 146 5.12 14.64 21.27
N ARG A 147 5.42 13.68 20.38
CA ARG A 147 5.55 12.27 20.74
C ARG A 147 6.62 12.05 21.79
N ALA A 148 7.81 12.60 21.58
CA ALA A 148 8.92 12.46 22.49
C ALA A 148 8.55 12.98 23.89
N LYS A 149 7.93 14.17 23.98
CA LYS A 149 7.49 14.70 25.28
C LYS A 149 6.34 13.94 25.91
N PHE A 150 5.36 13.54 25.13
CA PHE A 150 4.19 12.82 25.63
C PHE A 150 4.57 11.44 26.17
N ASN A 151 5.37 10.68 25.42
CA ASN A 151 5.84 9.36 25.83
C ASN A 151 6.78 9.43 27.04
N ALA A 152 7.54 10.54 27.19
CA ALA A 152 8.32 10.80 28.40
C ALA A 152 7.45 11.09 29.64
N SER A 153 6.31 11.78 29.48
CA SER A 153 5.41 12.12 30.60
C SER A 153 4.57 10.95 31.11
N ALA A 154 4.26 9.97 30.25
CA ALA A 154 3.48 8.77 30.60
C ALA A 154 4.25 7.76 31.47
N SER A 155 5.55 7.94 31.65
CA SER A 155 6.41 7.02 32.43
C SER A 155 6.60 7.44 33.90
N ALA A 156 5.94 8.50 34.39
CA ALA A 156 6.29 9.17 35.65
C ALA A 156 5.25 9.10 36.79
N THR A 157 4.20 8.26 36.73
CA THR A 157 3.12 8.28 37.75
C THR A 157 3.01 6.99 38.56
N GLY A 158 3.61 7.01 39.76
CA GLY A 158 3.30 6.10 40.85
C GLY A 158 4.35 6.14 41.96
N THR A 159 4.03 6.71 43.14
CA THR A 159 4.01 6.03 44.46
C THR A 159 3.60 7.02 45.58
N VAL A 160 2.81 6.51 46.55
CA VAL A 160 2.28 7.10 47.79
C VAL A 160 3.36 7.20 48.91
N PRO A 161 3.20 8.04 49.96
CA PRO A 161 4.27 8.40 50.90
C PRO A 161 4.58 7.35 51.98
N GLY A 162 5.87 7.10 52.22
CA GLY A 162 6.38 6.34 53.37
C GLY A 162 7.91 6.43 53.50
N THR A 163 8.36 7.13 54.55
CA THR A 163 9.70 7.23 55.18
C THR A 163 10.55 5.94 55.13
N THR A 164 11.88 5.89 55.00
CA THR A 164 12.99 6.82 55.33
C THR A 164 14.33 6.30 54.75
N VAL A 165 15.20 7.26 54.34
CA VAL A 165 16.69 7.26 54.26
C VAL A 165 17.42 6.34 53.26
N GLY A 166 18.14 6.97 52.31
CA GLY A 166 19.44 6.47 51.84
C GLY A 166 19.77 6.65 50.35
N SER A 167 20.28 7.84 49.98
CA SER A 167 21.30 8.09 48.94
C SER A 167 21.11 7.62 47.49
N GLY A 168 21.22 8.58 46.55
CA GLY A 168 21.78 8.34 45.22
C GLY A 168 20.77 8.22 44.08
N THR A 169 20.42 9.38 43.52
CA THR A 169 19.70 9.60 42.25
C THR A 169 20.06 8.62 41.13
N THR A 170 19.07 7.87 40.66
CA THR A 170 19.04 7.21 39.35
C THR A 170 17.70 7.51 38.69
N THR A 171 17.75 8.08 37.48
CA THR A 171 16.57 8.40 36.67
C THR A 171 16.73 7.68 35.32
N THR A 172 15.89 6.66 35.09
CA THR A 172 15.65 6.00 33.78
C THR A 172 14.48 6.73 33.08
N VAL A 173 14.38 6.86 31.75
CA VAL A 173 14.25 5.82 30.71
C VAL A 173 14.61 6.40 29.32
N GLY A 174 15.25 5.56 28.48
CA GLY A 174 15.34 5.75 27.03
C GLY A 174 16.42 4.87 26.40
N GLY A 175 16.07 3.66 25.95
CA GLY A 175 17.00 2.71 25.30
C GLY A 175 18.26 2.44 26.13
N GLY A 176 18.10 2.24 27.43
CA GLY A 176 19.22 2.27 28.39
C GLY A 176 20.19 1.09 28.25
N ILE A 177 21.37 1.28 28.86
CA ILE A 177 22.35 0.22 29.09
C ILE A 177 21.66 -0.99 29.74
N THR A 178 21.69 -2.13 29.07
CA THR A 178 21.15 -3.42 29.54
C THR A 178 22.17 -4.25 30.34
N THR A 179 23.40 -3.75 30.43
CA THR A 179 24.50 -4.29 31.25
C THR A 179 24.87 -3.37 32.43
N PRO A 180 23.91 -3.00 33.31
CA PRO A 180 24.19 -2.09 34.42
C PRO A 180 25.24 -2.65 35.38
N GLY A 181 26.11 -1.77 35.90
CA GLY A 181 27.21 -2.10 36.80
C GLY A 181 28.43 -2.75 36.13
N VAL A 182 28.44 -2.88 34.80
CA VAL A 182 29.54 -3.51 34.06
C VAL A 182 30.34 -2.46 33.31
N GLU A 183 31.67 -2.47 33.52
CA GLU A 183 32.59 -1.63 32.73
C GLU A 183 32.74 -2.16 31.30
N GLY A 184 32.94 -1.25 30.35
CA GLY A 184 33.12 -1.58 28.95
C GLY A 184 34.16 -0.70 28.27
N THR A 185 34.43 -1.00 27.02
CA THR A 185 35.31 -0.19 26.16
C THR A 185 34.68 -0.01 24.79
N ILE A 186 35.03 1.09 24.13
CA ILE A 186 34.67 1.35 22.74
C ILE A 186 35.89 1.29 21.83
N THR A 187 35.71 0.76 20.63
CA THR A 187 36.60 1.01 19.50
C THR A 187 35.85 1.85 18.49
N VAL A 188 36.46 2.97 18.08
CA VAL A 188 35.89 3.89 17.09
C VAL A 188 36.81 3.92 15.88
N SER A 189 36.25 3.80 14.70
CA SER A 189 36.98 3.89 13.43
C SER A 189 36.10 4.51 12.35
N VAL A 190 36.70 4.85 11.22
CA VAL A 190 35.92 5.27 10.05
C VAL A 190 35.07 4.11 9.53
N ASN A 191 33.84 4.40 9.12
CA ASN A 191 32.99 3.49 8.35
C ASN A 191 33.27 3.69 6.83
N PRO A 192 33.27 2.64 6.00
CA PRO A 192 33.47 2.78 4.55
C PRO A 192 32.32 3.49 3.82
N SER A 193 31.15 3.64 4.47
CA SER A 193 30.00 4.37 3.93
C SER A 193 29.62 5.56 4.86
N PRO A 194 29.33 6.76 4.32
CA PRO A 194 29.51 7.17 2.92
C PRO A 194 30.96 7.03 2.44
N ALA A 195 31.14 6.84 1.13
CA ALA A 195 32.46 6.70 0.52
C ALA A 195 33.25 8.02 0.61
N SER A 196 34.58 7.93 0.62
CA SER A 196 35.46 9.10 0.48
C SER A 196 35.21 9.80 -0.87
N GLY A 197 35.25 11.13 -0.88
CA GLY A 197 35.00 11.95 -2.07
C GLY A 197 33.52 12.10 -2.40
N THR A 198 32.63 11.94 -1.41
CA THR A 198 31.21 12.27 -1.60
C THR A 198 31.08 13.74 -2.00
N LYS A 199 30.24 14.06 -2.99
CA LYS A 199 29.97 15.46 -3.36
C LYS A 199 28.92 16.08 -2.44
N LEU A 200 29.19 17.29 -1.95
CA LEU A 200 28.27 18.20 -1.30
C LEU A 200 27.95 19.31 -2.30
N TYR A 201 26.71 19.34 -2.79
CA TYR A 201 26.28 20.38 -3.71
C TYR A 201 25.83 21.62 -2.95
N GLU A 202 25.89 22.80 -3.58
CA GLU A 202 25.23 23.99 -3.05
C GLU A 202 23.77 23.67 -2.71
N ASN A 203 23.26 24.23 -1.62
CA ASN A 203 21.88 24.04 -1.18
C ASN A 203 21.49 22.58 -0.87
N ASP A 204 22.43 21.63 -0.78
CA ASP A 204 22.15 20.29 -0.26
C ASP A 204 21.76 20.33 1.22
N ASP A 205 20.68 19.63 1.57
CA ASP A 205 20.24 19.42 2.95
C ASP A 205 20.66 18.03 3.46
N MET A 206 21.16 17.96 4.70
CA MET A 206 21.51 16.72 5.42
C MET A 206 22.32 15.71 4.58
N ARG A 207 23.24 16.21 3.75
CA ARG A 207 24.12 15.38 2.92
C ARG A 207 25.10 14.61 3.80
N ALA A 208 24.98 13.28 3.81
CA ALA A 208 25.88 12.41 4.56
C ALA A 208 27.29 12.43 3.97
N VAL A 209 28.29 12.81 4.79
CA VAL A 209 29.69 12.95 4.36
C VAL A 209 30.65 12.04 5.12
N MET A 210 30.28 11.53 6.31
CA MET A 210 31.13 10.61 7.09
C MET A 210 30.29 9.61 7.87
N GLY A 211 30.75 8.36 7.95
CA GLY A 211 30.24 7.37 8.90
C GLY A 211 31.28 7.06 9.98
N ILE A 212 30.85 7.08 11.24
CA ILE A 212 31.66 6.75 12.43
C ILE A 212 31.22 5.37 12.90
N LYS A 213 32.07 4.35 12.68
CA LYS A 213 31.85 2.98 13.14
C LYS A 213 32.25 2.88 14.60
N ILE A 214 31.36 2.32 15.41
CA ILE A 214 31.53 2.17 16.85
C ILE A 214 31.26 0.72 17.24
N GLU A 215 32.22 0.10 17.89
CA GLU A 215 32.13 -1.25 18.44
C GLU A 215 32.21 -1.21 19.97
N ALA A 216 31.24 -1.84 20.63
CA ALA A 216 31.20 -1.94 22.08
C ALA A 216 31.70 -3.32 22.56
N LYS A 217 32.56 -3.34 23.59
CA LYS A 217 33.01 -4.56 24.27
C LYS A 217 32.82 -4.44 25.78
N GLY A 218 32.65 -5.57 26.45
CA GLY A 218 32.48 -5.63 27.91
C GLY A 218 31.07 -5.26 28.39
N SER A 219 30.55 -4.12 27.96
CA SER A 219 29.26 -3.53 28.30
C SER A 219 28.55 -2.98 27.05
N ASP A 220 27.26 -2.69 27.16
CA ASP A 220 26.61 -1.70 26.31
C ASP A 220 27.26 -0.35 26.53
N MET A 221 27.31 0.46 25.47
CA MET A 221 27.95 1.78 25.47
C MET A 221 26.98 2.83 24.96
N LYS A 222 26.70 3.86 25.78
CA LYS A 222 25.85 4.99 25.39
C LYS A 222 26.72 6.15 24.92
N ILE A 223 26.68 6.46 23.64
CA ILE A 223 27.40 7.59 23.05
C ILE A 223 26.62 8.88 23.34
N GLU A 224 27.34 9.91 23.80
CA GLU A 224 26.73 11.18 24.23
C GLU A 224 27.40 12.43 23.64
N ARG A 225 28.59 12.27 23.05
CA ARG A 225 29.34 13.39 22.47
C ARG A 225 30.18 12.91 21.30
N VAL A 226 30.19 13.70 20.24
CA VAL A 226 31.14 13.58 19.13
C VAL A 226 31.79 14.96 18.93
N LYS A 227 33.11 15.01 19.00
CA LYS A 227 33.93 16.17 18.58
C LYS A 227 34.45 15.88 17.18
N LEU A 228 34.30 16.86 16.31
CA LEU A 228 34.71 16.82 14.91
C LEU A 228 35.69 17.93 14.64
N ASP A 229 36.67 17.63 13.82
CA ASP A 229 37.67 18.54 13.29
C ASP A 229 37.24 18.97 11.89
N LEU A 230 37.04 20.28 11.70
CA LEU A 230 36.53 20.88 10.48
C LEU A 230 37.71 21.27 9.59
N ASP A 231 37.72 20.69 8.39
CA ASP A 231 38.83 20.79 7.44
C ASP A 231 40.19 20.36 8.03
N ALA A 232 40.21 19.18 8.63
CA ALA A 232 41.35 18.60 9.36
C ALA A 232 42.64 18.46 8.52
N THR A 233 42.59 18.75 7.21
CA THR A 233 43.76 18.84 6.35
C THR A 233 43.60 20.04 5.45
N THR A 234 44.40 21.07 5.70
CA THR A 234 44.42 22.29 4.90
C THR A 234 45.06 22.02 3.53
N SER A 235 44.26 21.99 2.47
CA SER A 235 44.77 21.99 1.08
C SER A 235 44.17 23.15 0.30
N GLY A 236 44.91 24.26 0.21
CA GLY A 236 44.54 25.42 -0.61
C GLY A 236 43.59 26.43 0.04
N ASN A 237 42.64 25.96 0.87
CA ASN A 237 41.65 26.80 1.58
C ASN A 237 41.97 26.97 3.07
N ALA A 238 41.34 27.92 3.75
CA ALA A 238 41.50 28.07 5.20
C ALA A 238 40.47 27.20 5.93
N ASP A 239 40.85 26.58 7.05
CA ASP A 239 39.97 25.68 7.80
C ASP A 239 38.64 26.32 8.23
N ASN A 240 38.66 27.64 8.50
CA ASN A 240 37.45 28.37 8.84
C ASN A 240 36.51 28.65 7.65
N ASP A 241 36.94 28.37 6.42
CA ASP A 241 36.10 28.43 5.23
C ASP A 241 35.09 27.28 5.21
N PHE A 242 35.40 26.14 5.84
CA PHE A 242 34.47 25.02 5.98
C PHE A 242 33.10 25.47 6.51
N TYR A 243 33.08 26.17 7.65
CA TYR A 243 31.84 26.60 8.30
C TYR A 243 31.36 27.98 7.85
N ARG A 244 32.19 28.74 7.13
CA ARG A 244 31.88 30.11 6.70
C ARG A 244 31.44 30.19 5.24
N LYS A 245 31.89 29.25 4.41
CA LYS A 245 31.69 29.23 2.96
C LYS A 245 30.96 27.99 2.47
N ILE A 246 31.19 26.84 3.09
CA ILE A 246 30.71 25.55 2.54
C ILE A 246 29.50 24.99 3.27
N ALA A 247 29.56 24.83 4.59
CA ALA A 247 28.49 24.18 5.35
C ALA A 247 27.91 25.11 6.43
N SER A 248 26.58 25.10 6.54
CA SER A 248 25.81 25.97 7.45
C SER A 248 25.37 25.25 8.72
N LYS A 249 25.23 23.92 8.67
CA LYS A 249 24.82 23.08 9.80
C LYS A 249 25.41 21.68 9.69
N ILE A 250 25.60 21.04 10.85
CA ILE A 250 26.08 19.66 10.95
C ILE A 250 25.14 18.80 11.81
N TYR A 251 24.99 17.53 11.43
CA TYR A 251 24.08 16.57 12.03
C TYR A 251 24.79 15.28 12.43
N ILE A 252 24.34 14.68 13.52
CA ILE A 252 24.64 13.29 13.90
C ILE A 252 23.37 12.48 13.74
N MET A 253 23.40 11.41 12.94
CA MET A 253 22.22 10.63 12.57
C MET A 253 22.40 9.13 12.78
N ASP A 254 21.27 8.43 12.97
CA ASP A 254 21.13 6.96 12.88
C ASP A 254 20.18 6.63 11.72
N GLY A 255 20.72 6.07 10.63
CA GLY A 255 19.99 5.96 9.38
C GLY A 255 19.55 7.35 8.88
N SER A 256 18.25 7.56 8.72
CA SER A 256 17.63 8.86 8.38
C SER A 256 17.18 9.68 9.60
N THR A 257 17.41 9.18 10.82
CA THR A 257 16.96 9.86 12.04
C THR A 257 18.04 10.80 12.57
N VAL A 258 17.74 12.09 12.65
CA VAL A 258 18.62 13.08 13.31
C VAL A 258 18.60 12.86 14.83
N LEU A 259 19.77 12.60 15.41
CA LEU A 259 19.97 12.44 16.86
C LEU A 259 20.35 13.77 17.52
N ALA A 260 21.19 14.56 16.87
CA ALA A 260 21.58 15.91 17.26
C ALA A 260 22.04 16.71 16.04
N SER A 261 22.00 18.03 16.17
CA SER A 261 22.51 18.96 15.17
C SER A 261 23.11 20.19 15.83
N SER A 262 23.98 20.91 15.13
CA SER A 262 24.45 22.22 15.52
C SER A 262 24.64 23.10 14.30
N ASP A 263 24.20 24.36 14.40
CA ASP A 263 24.58 25.37 13.41
C ASP A 263 26.12 25.51 13.40
N LEU A 264 26.68 25.76 12.23
CA LEU A 264 28.10 25.97 12.01
C LEU A 264 28.38 27.48 11.94
N ASN A 265 28.89 28.06 13.02
CA ASN A 265 29.20 29.49 13.11
C ASN A 265 30.23 29.78 14.21
N ALA A 266 30.61 31.04 14.37
CA ALA A 266 31.63 31.47 15.33
C ALA A 266 31.29 31.22 16.82
N ASN A 267 30.03 30.94 17.16
CA ASN A 267 29.64 30.62 18.54
C ASN A 267 29.71 29.12 18.86
N THR A 268 29.65 28.27 17.84
CA THR A 268 29.59 26.80 17.97
C THR A 268 30.90 26.14 17.56
N VAL A 269 31.66 26.79 16.69
CA VAL A 269 32.99 26.34 16.25
C VAL A 269 34.07 27.00 17.10
N VAL A 270 34.96 26.18 17.65
CA VAL A 270 36.06 26.60 18.52
C VAL A 270 37.38 26.39 17.79
N LYS A 271 38.17 27.46 17.68
CA LYS A 271 39.54 27.37 17.20
C LYS A 271 40.46 26.88 18.31
N ASP A 272 41.26 25.85 18.03
CA ASP A 272 42.28 25.32 18.93
C ASP A 272 43.56 25.05 18.13
N GLY A 273 44.60 25.87 18.34
CA GLY A 273 45.78 25.88 17.47
C GLY A 273 45.47 26.40 16.06
N SER A 274 45.84 25.63 15.04
CA SER A 274 45.46 25.87 13.63
C SER A 274 44.03 25.47 13.33
N ASP A 275 43.53 24.45 14.05
CA ASP A 275 42.38 23.66 13.63
C ASP A 275 41.08 24.21 14.24
N TYR A 276 39.95 23.87 13.63
CA TYR A 276 38.63 24.33 14.03
C TYR A 276 37.73 23.15 14.38
N PHE A 277 37.29 23.10 15.63
CA PHE A 277 36.50 21.98 16.14
C PHE A 277 35.05 22.37 16.41
N ILE A 278 34.16 21.41 16.23
CA ILE A 278 32.81 21.46 16.77
C ILE A 278 32.55 20.28 17.68
N THR A 279 31.84 20.51 18.78
CA THR A 279 31.44 19.45 19.72
C THR A 279 29.93 19.33 19.75
N ILE A 280 29.41 18.20 19.27
CA ILE A 280 27.99 17.88 19.27
C ILE A 280 27.70 16.97 20.46
N SER A 281 26.73 17.36 21.28
CA SER A 281 26.33 16.64 22.49
C SER A 281 24.82 16.78 22.73
N GLY A 282 24.30 16.23 23.83
CA GLY A 282 22.87 16.31 24.16
C GLY A 282 22.00 15.23 23.51
N PHE A 283 22.63 14.22 22.90
CA PHE A 283 21.96 13.03 22.37
C PHE A 283 22.40 11.77 23.13
N GLY A 284 21.69 10.65 22.89
CA GLY A 284 22.05 9.34 23.42
C GLY A 284 21.90 8.27 22.35
N PHE A 285 22.99 7.56 22.05
CA PHE A 285 22.99 6.48 21.07
C PHE A 285 23.61 5.23 21.68
N VAL A 286 22.82 4.17 21.86
CA VAL A 286 23.31 2.94 22.49
C VAL A 286 23.82 1.94 21.44
N VAL A 287 25.09 1.57 21.62
CA VAL A 287 25.75 0.45 20.94
C VAL A 287 25.74 -0.73 21.91
N PRO A 288 24.94 -1.78 21.64
CA PRO A 288 24.88 -2.94 22.52
C PRO A 288 26.22 -3.67 22.59
N LYS A 289 26.47 -4.34 23.72
CA LYS A 289 27.65 -5.17 23.95
C LYS A 289 27.89 -6.12 22.79
N ASN A 290 29.13 -6.18 22.33
CA ASN A 290 29.61 -7.02 21.23
C ASN A 290 28.92 -6.73 19.87
N GLN A 291 28.25 -5.60 19.73
CA GLN A 291 27.70 -5.14 18.45
C GLN A 291 28.48 -3.96 17.90
N ILE A 292 28.30 -3.77 16.60
CA ILE A 292 28.78 -2.63 15.85
C ILE A 292 27.57 -1.80 15.45
N LYS A 293 27.66 -0.48 15.62
CA LYS A 293 26.74 0.47 15.01
C LYS A 293 27.49 1.61 14.34
N VAL A 294 26.79 2.36 13.50
CA VAL A 294 27.35 3.48 12.75
C VAL A 294 26.55 4.74 13.07
N LEU A 295 27.25 5.81 13.43
CA LEU A 295 26.70 7.16 13.41
C LEU A 295 27.07 7.84 12.09
N THR A 296 26.10 8.45 11.43
CA THR A 296 26.33 9.22 10.20
C THR A 296 26.47 10.70 10.54
N VAL A 297 27.53 11.33 10.05
CA VAL A 297 27.68 12.79 10.05
C VAL A 297 27.20 13.33 8.70
N ALA A 298 26.27 14.28 8.76
CA ALA A 298 25.70 14.94 7.59
C ALA A 298 25.80 16.46 7.71
N LEU A 299 25.77 17.16 6.59
CA LEU A 299 25.90 18.62 6.50
C LEU A 299 24.71 19.22 5.74
N ASP A 300 24.28 20.41 6.16
CA ASP A 300 23.60 21.32 5.24
C ASP A 300 24.67 22.19 4.57
N ALA A 301 24.65 22.25 3.25
CA ALA A 301 25.45 23.18 2.48
C ALA A 301 24.99 24.63 2.73
N ASN A 302 25.85 25.60 2.44
CA ASN A 302 25.39 26.96 2.22
C ASN A 302 24.55 27.02 0.93
N THR A 303 23.62 27.96 0.89
CA THR A 303 22.70 28.14 -0.26
C THR A 303 23.44 28.47 -1.55
N THR A 304 24.56 29.19 -1.44
CA THR A 304 25.44 29.58 -2.55
C THR A 304 26.85 29.82 -2.01
N TRP A 305 27.88 29.51 -2.78
CA TRP A 305 29.26 29.93 -2.58
C TRP A 305 29.87 30.50 -3.87
N ASP A 306 31.09 31.03 -3.76
CA ASP A 306 31.83 31.46 -4.93
C ASP A 306 32.30 30.22 -5.72
N SER A 307 32.18 30.23 -7.04
CA SER A 307 32.52 29.08 -7.89
C SER A 307 34.01 28.70 -7.84
N THR A 308 34.87 29.53 -7.27
CA THR A 308 36.24 29.15 -6.92
C THR A 308 36.31 27.99 -5.92
N PHE A 309 35.24 27.73 -5.15
CA PHE A 309 35.14 26.57 -4.26
C PHE A 309 34.57 25.33 -4.95
N ASP A 310 34.23 25.37 -6.24
CA ASP A 310 33.69 24.21 -6.93
C ASP A 310 34.79 23.16 -7.21
N ASN A 311 34.49 21.92 -6.83
CA ASN A 311 35.39 20.76 -6.89
C ASN A 311 36.58 20.82 -5.92
N ASP A 312 36.54 21.72 -4.94
CA ASP A 312 37.50 21.70 -3.83
C ASP A 312 37.25 20.51 -2.92
N ASN A 313 38.34 19.97 -2.36
CA ASN A 313 38.30 18.88 -1.40
C ASN A 313 38.30 19.44 0.03
N TRP A 314 37.43 18.88 0.87
CA TRP A 314 37.27 19.23 2.27
C TRP A 314 37.43 18.00 3.14
N THR A 315 38.09 18.15 4.28
CA THR A 315 38.40 17.01 5.15
C THR A 315 37.68 17.11 6.47
N LEU A 316 36.73 16.21 6.76
CA LEU A 316 36.16 16.11 8.09
C LEU A 316 36.98 15.10 8.91
N GLY A 317 37.34 15.46 10.15
CA GLY A 317 38.14 14.62 11.05
C GLY A 317 37.39 14.23 12.32
N VAL A 318 37.73 13.05 12.84
CA VAL A 318 37.47 12.68 14.24
C VAL A 318 38.82 12.61 14.95
N PRO A 319 39.13 13.57 15.84
CA PRO A 319 40.39 13.57 16.57
C PRO A 319 40.45 12.41 17.58
N VAL A 320 41.63 12.14 18.11
CA VAL A 320 41.82 11.20 19.23
C VAL A 320 40.87 11.57 20.37
N GLU A 321 40.20 10.57 20.97
CA GLU A 321 39.19 10.76 22.03
C GLU A 321 37.99 11.67 21.64
N GLY A 322 37.77 11.88 20.34
CA GLY A 322 36.69 12.71 19.81
C GLY A 322 35.28 12.24 20.21
N VAL A 323 35.07 10.93 20.34
CA VAL A 323 33.80 10.32 20.73
C VAL A 323 33.83 9.96 22.23
N ARG A 324 32.83 10.45 22.98
CA ARG A 324 32.61 10.06 24.38
C ARG A 324 31.40 9.16 24.51
N SER A 325 31.56 8.10 25.29
CA SER A 325 30.49 7.21 25.70
C SER A 325 30.49 6.98 27.21
N VAL A 326 29.39 6.46 27.73
CA VAL A 326 29.24 6.03 29.12
C VAL A 326 28.91 4.53 29.11
N ASP A 327 29.64 3.74 29.89
CA ASP A 327 29.38 2.30 30.04
C ASP A 327 28.30 2.02 31.10
N GLY A 328 28.04 0.72 31.35
CA GLY A 328 27.05 0.30 32.33
C GLY A 328 27.42 0.59 33.78
N ALA A 329 28.70 0.82 34.09
CA ALA A 329 29.16 1.25 35.39
C ALA A 329 29.10 2.78 35.57
N GLY A 330 28.76 3.53 34.52
CA GLY A 330 28.71 4.99 34.54
C GLY A 330 30.06 5.65 34.30
N VAL A 331 31.05 4.91 33.80
CA VAL A 331 32.40 5.41 33.50
C VAL A 331 32.46 5.95 32.08
N ASN A 332 33.11 7.10 31.90
CA ASN A 332 33.34 7.67 30.58
C ASN A 332 34.41 6.86 29.84
N GLN A 333 34.09 6.44 28.62
CA GLN A 333 35.03 5.81 27.69
C GLN A 333 35.19 6.70 26.45
N TYR A 334 36.42 6.78 25.94
CA TYR A 334 36.79 7.66 24.84
C TYR A 334 37.40 6.89 23.68
N GLY A 335 37.16 7.37 22.46
CA GLY A 335 37.81 6.89 21.24
C GLY A 335 37.67 7.93 20.13
N PRO A 336 38.32 7.77 18.97
CA PRO A 336 39.25 6.70 18.60
C PRO A 336 40.63 6.83 19.30
N ALA A 337 41.42 5.76 19.25
CA ALA A 337 42.82 5.77 19.71
C ALA A 337 43.76 6.46 18.71
N THR A 338 43.40 6.46 17.43
CA THR A 338 44.09 7.17 16.34
C THR A 338 43.07 8.04 15.64
N ALA A 339 43.40 9.31 15.41
CA ALA A 339 42.54 10.20 14.63
C ALA A 339 42.33 9.64 13.22
N PHE A 340 41.18 9.90 12.63
CA PHE A 340 40.88 9.54 11.25
C PHE A 340 40.07 10.63 10.56
N THR A 341 40.14 10.65 9.24
CA THR A 341 39.48 11.65 8.42
C THR A 341 38.62 11.00 7.34
N ARG A 342 37.73 11.81 6.75
CA ARG A 342 36.94 11.49 5.57
C ARG A 342 36.86 12.73 4.70
N GLU A 343 37.16 12.54 3.42
CA GLU A 343 37.08 13.62 2.43
C GLU A 343 35.69 13.67 1.78
N PHE A 344 35.23 14.87 1.48
CA PHE A 344 34.15 15.18 0.57
C PHE A 344 34.58 16.34 -0.34
N SER A 345 33.85 16.60 -1.42
CA SER A 345 34.13 17.76 -2.28
C SER A 345 32.91 18.65 -2.44
N SER A 346 33.12 19.96 -2.52
CA SER A 346 32.07 20.93 -2.85
C SER A 346 31.80 20.92 -4.36
N ALA A 347 30.56 21.17 -4.77
CA ALA A 347 30.18 21.31 -6.16
C ALA A 347 29.02 22.31 -6.35
N ALA A 348 29.01 23.04 -7.46
CA ALA A 348 27.92 23.94 -7.82
C ALA A 348 26.55 23.26 -7.80
N ASP A 349 25.49 24.05 -7.60
CA ASP A 349 24.10 23.57 -7.67
C ASP A 349 23.82 22.78 -8.97
N LEU A 350 22.95 21.79 -8.87
CA LEU A 350 22.49 20.95 -9.98
C LEU A 350 21.17 21.44 -10.61
N VAL A 351 20.69 22.62 -10.24
CA VAL A 351 19.45 23.23 -10.77
C VAL A 351 19.36 23.19 -12.30
N ASP A 352 20.42 23.52 -13.03
CA ASP A 352 20.44 23.51 -14.50
C ASP A 352 20.47 22.09 -15.11
N ALA A 353 20.72 21.07 -14.28
CA ALA A 353 20.75 19.68 -14.68
C ALA A 353 19.48 18.91 -14.28
N ALA A 354 18.47 19.62 -13.74
CA ALA A 354 17.19 19.07 -13.32
C ALA A 354 16.48 18.33 -14.45
N THR A 355 15.83 17.23 -14.10
CA THR A 355 15.07 16.40 -15.05
C THR A 355 13.78 15.93 -14.41
N VAL A 356 12.74 15.75 -15.22
CA VAL A 356 11.53 15.02 -14.82
C VAL A 356 11.34 13.81 -15.72
N THR A 357 11.15 12.64 -15.10
CA THR A 357 10.81 11.41 -15.83
C THR A 357 9.36 11.03 -15.56
N VAL A 358 8.61 10.76 -16.62
CA VAL A 358 7.24 10.25 -16.56
C VAL A 358 7.16 8.75 -16.83
N SER A 359 6.29 8.06 -16.09
CA SER A 359 6.02 6.63 -16.31
C SER A 359 4.62 6.23 -15.82
N LEU A 360 4.12 5.08 -16.26
CA LEU A 360 2.82 4.58 -15.80
C LEU A 360 2.92 4.08 -14.37
N ASN A 361 2.13 4.65 -13.46
CA ASN A 361 2.12 4.22 -12.08
C ASN A 361 1.51 2.82 -11.94
N SER A 362 2.14 1.98 -11.12
CA SER A 362 1.74 0.59 -10.87
C SER A 362 0.33 0.43 -10.27
N SER A 363 -0.22 1.49 -9.65
CA SER A 363 -1.59 1.54 -9.10
C SER A 363 -2.61 2.11 -10.09
N THR A 364 -2.23 2.30 -11.36
CA THR A 364 -3.19 2.53 -12.46
C THR A 364 -4.21 1.40 -12.50
N PRO A 365 -5.52 1.67 -12.59
CA PRO A 365 -6.50 0.59 -12.57
C PRO A 365 -6.34 -0.34 -13.77
N GLU A 366 -6.53 -1.64 -13.53
CA GLU A 366 -6.36 -2.68 -14.55
C GLU A 366 -7.39 -2.56 -15.68
N THR A 367 -7.04 -3.11 -16.85
CA THR A 367 -7.95 -3.25 -18.01
C THR A 367 -9.26 -3.89 -17.55
N GLN A 368 -10.37 -3.20 -17.78
CA GLN A 368 -11.68 -3.65 -17.30
C GLN A 368 -12.82 -3.15 -18.19
N GLN A 369 -14.01 -3.71 -17.99
CA GLN A 369 -15.25 -3.12 -18.50
C GLN A 369 -15.93 -2.30 -17.40
N VAL A 370 -16.25 -1.06 -17.72
CA VAL A 370 -17.01 -0.14 -16.86
C VAL A 370 -18.40 0.04 -17.45
N ILE A 371 -19.40 -0.07 -16.58
CA ILE A 371 -20.78 0.22 -16.92
C ILE A 371 -21.13 1.60 -16.37
N CYS A 372 -21.40 2.53 -17.26
CA CYS A 372 -21.77 3.90 -16.91
C CYS A 372 -23.25 3.96 -16.57
N GLU A 373 -23.53 3.94 -15.28
CA GLU A 373 -24.88 3.89 -14.67
C GLU A 373 -25.21 5.13 -13.83
N SER A 374 -24.40 6.20 -13.94
CA SER A 374 -24.71 7.47 -13.26
C SER A 374 -25.78 8.22 -14.04
N ASN A 375 -26.38 9.23 -13.39
CA ASN A 375 -27.37 10.19 -13.91
C ASN A 375 -28.80 9.63 -14.17
N THR A 376 -29.67 10.42 -14.82
CA THR A 376 -31.07 10.05 -15.12
C THR A 376 -31.24 9.12 -16.31
N ASP A 377 -30.29 9.09 -17.24
CA ASP A 377 -30.32 8.32 -18.48
C ASP A 377 -29.54 6.99 -18.38
N ASN A 378 -28.80 6.79 -17.27
CA ASN A 378 -27.98 5.61 -16.97
C ASN A 378 -26.98 5.28 -18.10
N ASP A 379 -26.30 6.31 -18.61
CA ASP A 379 -25.28 6.18 -19.65
C ASP A 379 -24.06 7.08 -19.39
N GLU A 380 -23.89 7.55 -18.16
CA GLU A 380 -22.80 8.45 -17.76
C GLU A 380 -21.91 7.87 -16.66
N CYS A 381 -20.65 8.27 -16.69
CA CYS A 381 -19.68 8.06 -15.62
C CYS A 381 -19.04 9.41 -15.29
N ASP A 382 -19.13 9.86 -14.05
CA ASP A 382 -18.37 11.02 -13.59
C ASP A 382 -17.08 10.59 -12.92
N LEU A 383 -16.01 11.35 -13.17
CA LEU A 383 -14.70 11.15 -12.56
C LEU A 383 -14.17 9.71 -12.68
N LEU A 384 -14.39 9.07 -13.83
CA LEU A 384 -13.83 7.75 -14.12
C LEU A 384 -12.30 7.84 -14.19
N GLU A 385 -11.62 7.20 -13.25
CA GLU A 385 -10.15 7.15 -13.20
C GLU A 385 -9.61 6.18 -14.28
N LEU A 386 -8.90 6.73 -15.27
CA LEU A 386 -8.34 5.95 -16.39
C LEU A 386 -6.88 5.58 -16.16
N ALA A 387 -6.09 6.49 -15.60
CA ALA A 387 -4.65 6.33 -15.48
C ALA A 387 -4.09 7.05 -14.25
N LYS A 388 -2.94 6.56 -13.78
CA LYS A 388 -2.08 7.25 -12.83
C LYS A 388 -0.68 7.34 -13.41
N PHE A 389 -0.08 8.52 -13.30
CA PHE A 389 1.22 8.82 -13.88
C PHE A 389 2.20 9.18 -12.78
N ASP A 390 3.36 8.53 -12.77
CA ASP A 390 4.49 8.86 -11.90
C ASP A 390 5.31 9.96 -12.55
N PHE A 391 5.55 11.04 -11.81
CA PHE A 391 6.49 12.11 -12.16
C PHE A 391 7.64 12.08 -11.17
N LYS A 392 8.84 11.75 -11.63
CA LYS A 392 10.06 11.72 -10.81
C LYS A 392 10.95 12.90 -11.15
N ALA A 393 11.13 13.80 -10.19
CA ALA A 393 12.10 14.88 -10.28
C ALA A 393 13.46 14.41 -9.74
N GLU A 394 14.54 14.75 -10.43
CA GLU A 394 15.91 14.47 -9.98
C GLU A 394 16.73 15.77 -10.01
N LYS A 395 17.67 15.87 -9.07
CA LYS A 395 18.67 16.94 -8.92
C LYS A 395 18.13 18.32 -8.52
N ASP A 396 16.88 18.63 -8.87
CA ASP A 396 16.15 19.77 -8.33
C ASP A 396 14.65 19.45 -8.21
N ALA A 397 13.92 20.30 -7.49
CA ALA A 397 12.46 20.33 -7.59
C ALA A 397 12.06 20.82 -8.97
N VAL A 398 10.96 20.26 -9.47
CA VAL A 398 10.43 20.58 -10.80
C VAL A 398 9.00 21.07 -10.65
N THR A 399 8.69 22.19 -11.28
CA THR A 399 7.32 22.68 -11.46
C THR A 399 6.82 22.22 -12.83
N VAL A 400 5.79 21.38 -12.85
CA VAL A 400 5.06 21.09 -14.09
C VAL A 400 4.09 22.24 -14.31
N THR A 401 4.30 23.04 -15.35
CA THR A 401 3.49 24.24 -15.63
C THR A 401 2.27 23.88 -16.47
N ASP A 402 2.48 23.05 -17.50
CA ASP A 402 1.43 22.58 -18.39
C ASP A 402 1.53 21.06 -18.59
N LEU A 403 0.37 20.43 -18.75
CA LEU A 403 0.25 19.01 -19.03
C LEU A 403 -0.81 18.79 -20.11
N VAL A 404 -0.45 18.09 -21.16
CA VAL A 404 -1.41 17.50 -22.11
C VAL A 404 -1.61 16.04 -21.71
N VAL A 405 -2.82 15.53 -21.86
CA VAL A 405 -3.07 14.11 -21.72
C VAL A 405 -3.82 13.62 -22.95
N ASP A 406 -3.18 12.74 -23.69
CA ASP A 406 -3.73 12.12 -24.87
C ASP A 406 -4.77 11.08 -24.48
N LEU A 407 -5.95 11.15 -25.10
CA LEU A 407 -7.05 10.22 -24.91
C LEU A 407 -7.24 9.42 -26.19
N VAL A 408 -6.95 8.13 -26.11
CA VAL A 408 -7.13 7.19 -27.21
C VAL A 408 -8.51 6.57 -27.11
N ARG A 409 -9.31 6.74 -28.16
CA ARG A 409 -10.68 6.22 -28.26
C ARG A 409 -10.82 5.21 -29.38
N GLY A 410 -11.56 4.13 -29.13
CA GLY A 410 -11.83 3.07 -30.11
C GLY A 410 -13.20 2.44 -29.93
N GLY A 411 -13.44 1.33 -30.63
CA GLY A 411 -14.72 0.61 -30.57
C GLY A 411 -15.80 1.24 -31.45
N ALA A 412 -17.01 1.39 -30.91
CA ALA A 412 -18.17 1.93 -31.63
C ALA A 412 -18.08 3.45 -31.88
N THR A 413 -17.22 4.15 -31.15
CA THR A 413 -17.01 5.61 -31.12
C THR A 413 -18.25 6.43 -30.77
N ILE A 414 -19.12 5.92 -29.89
CA ILE A 414 -20.39 6.55 -29.50
C ILE A 414 -20.21 7.39 -28.23
N ALA A 415 -19.69 6.78 -27.16
CA ALA A 415 -19.40 7.49 -25.91
C ALA A 415 -18.41 8.64 -26.14
N THR A 416 -18.60 9.74 -25.42
CA THR A 416 -17.71 10.91 -25.46
C THR A 416 -17.10 11.17 -24.09
N THR A 417 -15.86 11.67 -24.06
CA THR A 417 -15.24 12.22 -22.86
C THR A 417 -15.36 13.73 -22.93
N THR A 418 -15.95 14.38 -21.93
CA THR A 418 -16.25 15.83 -22.00
C THR A 418 -15.28 16.67 -21.21
N THR A 419 -14.98 16.25 -19.98
CA THR A 419 -14.06 16.94 -19.06
C THR A 419 -13.07 15.93 -18.50
N ALA A 420 -11.81 16.34 -18.39
CA ALA A 420 -10.76 15.60 -17.72
C ALA A 420 -10.27 16.36 -16.49
N TYR A 421 -9.78 15.63 -15.50
CA TYR A 421 -9.33 16.14 -14.21
C TYR A 421 -8.05 15.44 -13.80
N ILE A 422 -7.11 16.18 -13.24
CA ILE A 422 -5.89 15.65 -12.63
C ILE A 422 -5.91 15.88 -11.12
N TYR A 423 -5.59 14.84 -10.36
CA TYR A 423 -5.59 14.85 -8.89
C TYR A 423 -4.23 14.43 -8.32
N ASP A 424 -3.78 15.14 -7.29
CA ASP A 424 -2.68 14.75 -6.41
C ASP A 424 -3.27 14.19 -5.11
N GLY A 425 -3.31 12.86 -5.01
CA GLY A 425 -4.09 12.16 -4.00
C GLY A 425 -5.58 12.50 -4.10
N SER A 426 -6.12 13.22 -3.11
CA SER A 426 -7.51 13.69 -3.11
C SER A 426 -7.66 15.15 -3.54
N THR A 427 -6.57 15.86 -3.77
CA THR A 427 -6.57 17.29 -4.10
C THR A 427 -6.68 17.45 -5.61
N LEU A 428 -7.70 18.18 -6.08
CA LEU A 428 -7.81 18.55 -7.49
C LEU A 428 -6.68 19.52 -7.85
N VAL A 429 -5.88 19.17 -8.85
CA VAL A 429 -4.80 20.01 -9.38
C VAL A 429 -5.32 20.86 -10.54
N GLY A 430 -6.09 20.26 -11.45
CA GLY A 430 -6.61 20.96 -12.62
C GLY A 430 -7.75 20.21 -13.29
N SER A 431 -8.52 20.93 -14.09
CA SER A 431 -9.59 20.40 -14.94
C SER A 431 -9.53 21.04 -16.32
N ALA A 432 -9.79 20.27 -17.37
CA ALA A 432 -9.77 20.74 -18.74
C ALA A 432 -10.91 20.11 -19.54
N SER A 433 -11.47 20.86 -20.50
CA SER A 433 -12.36 20.29 -21.51
C SER A 433 -11.55 19.37 -22.43
N VAL A 434 -12.10 18.22 -22.79
CA VAL A 434 -11.46 17.32 -23.74
C VAL A 434 -11.72 17.81 -25.17
N ALA A 435 -10.65 18.03 -25.93
CA ALA A 435 -10.73 18.32 -27.36
C ALA A 435 -10.85 17.02 -28.16
N GLY A 436 -11.52 17.08 -29.32
CA GLY A 436 -11.63 15.91 -30.21
C GLY A 436 -12.46 14.77 -29.62
N THR A 437 -13.48 15.08 -28.81
CA THR A 437 -14.32 14.09 -28.10
C THR A 437 -14.98 13.04 -28.99
N SER A 438 -15.07 13.32 -30.30
CA SER A 438 -15.60 12.45 -31.34
C SER A 438 -14.53 11.89 -32.30
N LEU A 439 -13.24 12.04 -31.99
CA LEU A 439 -12.12 11.51 -32.79
C LEU A 439 -11.54 10.24 -32.17
N THR A 440 -10.69 9.53 -32.91
CA THR A 440 -9.92 8.37 -32.41
C THR A 440 -8.81 8.80 -31.45
N ALA A 441 -8.30 10.02 -31.62
CA ALA A 441 -7.36 10.68 -30.72
C ALA A 441 -7.93 12.03 -30.33
N GLY A 442 -8.12 12.22 -29.02
CA GLY A 442 -8.45 13.50 -28.40
C GLY A 442 -7.40 13.84 -27.35
N GLY A 443 -7.51 15.00 -26.72
CA GLY A 443 -6.57 15.40 -25.68
C GLY A 443 -7.18 16.39 -24.71
N ALA A 444 -6.70 16.38 -23.47
CA ALA A 444 -7.02 17.37 -22.46
C ALA A 444 -5.77 18.19 -22.16
N THR A 445 -5.82 19.50 -22.39
CA THR A 445 -4.71 20.41 -22.11
C THR A 445 -4.99 21.14 -20.80
N PHE A 446 -4.16 20.89 -19.80
CA PHE A 446 -4.14 21.57 -18.51
C PHE A 446 -3.03 22.61 -18.54
N THR A 447 -3.39 23.89 -18.44
CA THR A 447 -2.43 24.99 -18.43
C THR A 447 -2.33 25.63 -17.05
N ASP A 448 -1.18 26.25 -16.75
CA ASP A 448 -0.93 27.01 -15.52
C ASP A 448 -1.25 26.18 -14.24
N ILE A 449 -0.91 24.89 -14.24
CA ILE A 449 -1.19 24.00 -13.10
C ILE A 449 -0.17 24.20 -11.97
N ASP A 450 1.03 24.70 -12.30
CA ASP A 450 2.15 25.00 -11.40
C ASP A 450 2.34 23.95 -10.31
N TRP A 451 2.30 22.67 -10.71
CA TRP A 451 2.31 21.55 -9.80
C TRP A 451 3.74 21.08 -9.53
N VAL A 452 4.18 21.22 -8.29
CA VAL A 452 5.57 20.94 -7.90
C VAL A 452 5.78 19.47 -7.52
N VAL A 453 6.83 18.88 -8.10
CA VAL A 453 7.46 17.62 -7.72
C VAL A 453 8.76 17.92 -6.97
N PRO A 454 8.86 17.60 -5.67
CA PRO A 454 10.07 17.86 -4.88
C PRO A 454 11.30 17.12 -5.41
N LYS A 455 12.49 17.73 -5.22
CA LYS A 455 13.80 17.16 -5.57
C LYS A 455 13.94 15.72 -5.10
N ASP A 456 14.41 14.86 -6.00
CA ASP A 456 14.70 13.44 -5.76
C ASP A 456 13.51 12.64 -5.20
N THR A 457 12.28 13.07 -5.54
CA THR A 457 11.05 12.36 -5.19
C THR A 457 10.24 11.98 -6.41
N THR A 458 9.31 11.03 -6.23
CA THR A 458 8.27 10.71 -7.20
C THR A 458 6.92 11.10 -6.63
N LYS A 459 6.14 11.85 -7.41
CA LYS A 459 4.73 12.14 -7.13
C LYS A 459 3.83 11.54 -8.20
N VAL A 460 2.57 11.34 -7.84
CA VAL A 460 1.59 10.68 -8.69
C VAL A 460 0.46 11.65 -9.02
N LEU A 461 0.16 11.80 -10.31
CA LEU A 461 -1.09 12.43 -10.76
C LEU A 461 -2.06 11.35 -11.23
N SER A 462 -3.31 11.43 -10.75
CA SER A 462 -4.40 10.57 -11.20
C SER A 462 -5.25 11.30 -12.22
N LEU A 463 -5.43 10.73 -13.40
CA LEU A 463 -6.33 11.25 -14.44
C LEU A 463 -7.71 10.63 -14.31
N LYS A 464 -8.72 11.50 -14.28
CA LYS A 464 -10.13 11.13 -14.28
C LYS A 464 -10.87 11.83 -15.41
N VAL A 465 -11.89 11.19 -15.98
CA VAL A 465 -12.70 11.77 -17.07
C VAL A 465 -14.18 11.61 -16.81
N ASP A 466 -14.96 12.55 -17.32
CA ASP A 466 -16.41 12.47 -17.40
C ASP A 466 -16.80 11.87 -18.75
N VAL A 467 -17.50 10.73 -18.72
CA VAL A 467 -17.98 10.01 -19.89
C VAL A 467 -19.48 10.24 -20.07
N ARG A 468 -19.90 10.49 -21.31
CA ARG A 468 -21.29 10.76 -21.71
C ARG A 468 -21.72 9.87 -22.87
N ASP A 469 -23.02 9.68 -23.00
CA ASP A 469 -23.68 8.98 -24.12
C ASP A 469 -23.18 7.53 -24.32
N ALA A 470 -22.84 6.82 -23.24
CA ALA A 470 -22.44 5.43 -23.35
C ALA A 470 -23.55 4.60 -24.00
N SER A 471 -23.17 3.60 -24.81
CA SER A 471 -24.15 2.77 -25.52
C SER A 471 -24.07 1.30 -25.10
N VAL A 472 -24.96 0.47 -25.66
CA VAL A 472 -24.83 -0.99 -25.47
C VAL A 472 -23.61 -1.51 -26.22
N GLN A 473 -23.20 -0.86 -27.31
CA GLN A 473 -21.98 -1.19 -28.06
C GLN A 473 -20.75 -0.73 -27.26
N ALA A 474 -19.64 -1.44 -27.38
CA ALA A 474 -18.43 -1.12 -26.63
C ALA A 474 -17.71 0.06 -27.27
N ASP A 475 -17.43 1.06 -26.46
CA ASP A 475 -16.39 2.04 -26.67
C ASP A 475 -15.15 1.67 -25.86
N THR A 476 -13.98 2.11 -26.28
CA THR A 476 -12.76 1.92 -25.50
C THR A 476 -12.05 3.24 -25.28
N PHE A 477 -11.54 3.45 -24.06
CA PHE A 477 -10.71 4.62 -23.72
C PHE A 477 -9.40 4.17 -23.06
N ALA A 478 -8.31 4.83 -23.41
CA ALA A 478 -7.04 4.80 -22.70
C ALA A 478 -6.51 6.24 -22.59
N ALA A 479 -5.59 6.47 -21.68
CA ALA A 479 -4.97 7.77 -21.49
C ALA A 479 -3.46 7.65 -21.41
N ASP A 480 -2.78 8.43 -22.24
CA ASP A 480 -1.34 8.33 -22.47
C ASP A 480 -0.69 9.70 -22.25
N ILE A 481 0.57 9.69 -21.82
CA ILE A 481 1.45 10.87 -21.81
C ILE A 481 2.84 10.48 -22.31
N ASP A 482 3.52 11.41 -22.99
CA ASP A 482 4.95 11.32 -23.29
C ASP A 482 5.68 12.64 -22.99
N THR A 483 6.93 12.77 -23.45
CA THR A 483 7.74 13.98 -23.21
C THR A 483 7.20 15.23 -23.88
N ALA A 484 6.48 15.11 -25.01
CA ALA A 484 5.90 16.25 -25.70
C ALA A 484 4.67 16.81 -24.98
N ASP A 485 4.08 16.01 -24.09
CA ASP A 485 2.89 16.37 -23.33
C ASP A 485 3.19 17.13 -22.02
N VAL A 486 4.45 17.16 -21.59
CA VAL A 486 4.84 17.74 -20.31
C VAL A 486 5.65 18.99 -20.58
N THR A 487 5.24 20.13 -20.01
CA THR A 487 6.06 21.33 -19.94
C THR A 487 6.43 21.58 -18.49
N ALA A 488 7.73 21.65 -18.20
CA ALA A 488 8.21 21.82 -16.84
C ALA A 488 9.42 22.74 -16.74
N GLU A 489 9.60 23.31 -15.55
CA GLU A 489 10.72 24.17 -15.19
C GLU A 489 11.37 23.73 -13.87
N ASN A 490 12.65 24.06 -13.70
CA ASN A 490 13.36 23.87 -12.43
C ASN A 490 12.97 24.96 -11.42
N SER A 491 13.52 24.90 -10.20
CA SER A 491 13.22 25.88 -9.15
C SER A 491 13.67 27.31 -9.47
N ALA A 492 14.54 27.50 -10.47
CA ALA A 492 14.97 28.80 -10.97
C ALA A 492 14.11 29.35 -12.11
N GLY A 493 13.07 28.62 -12.55
CA GLY A 493 12.18 29.00 -13.65
C GLY A 493 12.78 28.78 -15.04
N ALA A 494 13.82 27.95 -15.16
CA ALA A 494 14.38 27.55 -16.45
C ALA A 494 13.71 26.24 -16.92
N ALA A 495 13.35 26.18 -18.20
CA ALA A 495 12.83 24.97 -18.82
C ALA A 495 13.82 23.81 -18.69
N ILE A 496 13.31 22.61 -18.42
CA ILE A 496 14.13 21.40 -18.23
C ILE A 496 13.99 20.43 -19.39
N THR A 497 14.67 19.29 -19.30
CA THR A 497 14.48 18.16 -20.22
C THR A 497 13.60 17.10 -19.56
N GLU A 498 12.49 16.78 -20.21
CA GLU A 498 11.56 15.71 -19.85
C GLU A 498 12.01 14.37 -20.47
N ALA A 499 11.70 13.27 -19.77
CA ALA A 499 12.02 11.92 -20.23
C ALA A 499 10.89 10.93 -19.93
N GLY A 500 10.87 9.82 -20.67
CA GLY A 500 9.94 8.71 -20.42
C GLY A 500 8.60 8.84 -21.15
N SER A 501 7.73 7.87 -20.90
CA SER A 501 6.36 7.85 -21.40
C SER A 501 5.51 6.92 -20.53
N ALA A 502 4.20 7.13 -20.56
CA ALA A 502 3.24 6.34 -19.84
C ALA A 502 2.03 6.07 -20.73
N GLN A 503 1.87 4.82 -21.17
CA GLN A 503 0.69 4.39 -21.91
C GLN A 503 -0.31 3.74 -20.95
N GLY A 504 -1.50 4.30 -20.86
CA GLY A 504 -2.57 3.82 -20.00
C GLY A 504 -3.15 2.48 -20.44
N ARG A 505 -3.94 1.88 -19.56
CA ARG A 505 -4.66 0.64 -19.86
C ARG A 505 -5.98 0.96 -20.54
N THR A 506 -6.47 0.03 -21.35
CA THR A 506 -7.72 0.20 -22.10
C THR A 506 -8.92 -0.18 -21.24
N PHE A 507 -9.90 0.72 -21.14
CA PHE A 507 -11.17 0.50 -20.47
C PHE A 507 -12.24 0.31 -21.53
N THR A 508 -13.07 -0.72 -21.39
CA THR A 508 -14.27 -0.88 -22.22
C THR A 508 -15.44 -0.20 -21.54
N ILE A 509 -16.13 0.71 -22.23
CA ILE A 509 -17.27 1.46 -21.71
C ILE A 509 -18.55 0.99 -22.38
N ARG A 510 -19.60 0.82 -21.56
CA ARG A 510 -20.97 0.55 -22.00
C ARG A 510 -21.96 1.19 -21.02
N LYS A 511 -23.21 1.37 -21.44
CA LYS A 511 -24.31 1.75 -20.52
C LYS A 511 -24.98 0.57 -19.81
N VAL A 512 -24.85 -0.63 -20.36
CA VAL A 512 -25.43 -1.86 -19.81
C VAL A 512 -24.48 -3.01 -20.06
N GLY A 513 -24.38 -3.93 -19.10
CA GLY A 513 -23.60 -5.14 -19.27
C GLY A 513 -23.18 -5.76 -17.94
N PRO A 514 -22.41 -6.85 -18.01
CA PRO A 514 -21.88 -7.50 -16.83
C PRO A 514 -20.62 -6.80 -16.31
N GLN A 515 -20.55 -6.58 -15.00
CA GLN A 515 -19.27 -6.51 -14.31
C GLN A 515 -18.78 -7.94 -14.06
N VAL A 516 -17.62 -8.29 -14.64
CA VAL A 516 -17.06 -9.65 -14.57
C VAL A 516 -15.84 -9.66 -13.68
N THR A 517 -15.82 -10.52 -12.67
CA THR A 517 -14.68 -10.68 -11.74
C THR A 517 -14.23 -12.13 -11.70
N LEU A 518 -12.94 -12.37 -11.90
CA LEU A 518 -12.35 -13.70 -11.68
C LEU A 518 -12.12 -13.91 -10.19
N VAL A 519 -12.72 -14.95 -9.62
CA VAL A 519 -12.53 -15.32 -8.21
C VAL A 519 -11.36 -16.29 -8.07
N SER A 520 -11.32 -17.30 -8.94
CA SER A 520 -10.22 -18.27 -8.96
C SER A 520 -10.19 -19.00 -10.30
N LYS A 521 -9.03 -19.57 -10.64
CA LYS A 521 -8.84 -20.46 -11.77
C LYS A 521 -7.97 -21.65 -11.37
N SER A 522 -8.26 -22.82 -11.91
CA SER A 522 -7.43 -24.02 -11.75
C SER A 522 -7.50 -24.86 -13.00
N ILE A 523 -6.53 -25.76 -13.19
CA ILE A 523 -6.61 -26.80 -14.22
C ILE A 523 -6.06 -28.10 -13.64
N THR A 524 -6.73 -29.20 -13.94
CA THR A 524 -6.35 -30.53 -13.44
C THR A 524 -6.32 -31.54 -14.57
N THR A 525 -5.39 -32.49 -14.47
CA THR A 525 -5.29 -33.64 -15.36
C THR A 525 -6.02 -34.83 -14.77
N SER A 526 -6.76 -35.56 -15.59
CA SER A 526 -7.43 -36.82 -15.23
C SER A 526 -7.28 -37.87 -16.34
N GLY A 527 -7.39 -39.14 -15.96
CA GLY A 527 -7.32 -40.29 -16.86
C GLY A 527 -5.91 -40.85 -17.03
N VAL A 528 -5.69 -41.57 -18.13
CA VAL A 528 -4.46 -42.34 -18.40
C VAL A 528 -3.89 -42.03 -19.80
N PRO A 529 -2.60 -42.34 -20.06
CA PRO A 529 -1.96 -42.08 -21.34
C PRO A 529 -2.75 -42.63 -22.53
N GLN A 530 -2.71 -41.91 -23.64
CA GLN A 530 -3.40 -42.30 -24.86
C GLN A 530 -2.69 -43.49 -25.52
N GLY A 531 -3.39 -44.61 -25.70
CA GLY A 531 -2.86 -45.79 -26.39
C GLY A 531 -2.72 -45.63 -27.91
N ALA A 532 -2.05 -46.59 -28.56
CA ALA A 532 -1.97 -46.67 -30.02
C ALA A 532 -3.37 -46.72 -30.66
N PRO A 533 -3.57 -46.16 -31.87
CA PRO A 533 -4.89 -46.10 -32.51
C PRO A 533 -5.38 -47.49 -32.90
N ALA A 534 -6.25 -48.08 -32.07
CA ALA A 534 -7.19 -49.10 -32.52
C ALA A 534 -8.51 -48.43 -32.90
N ALA A 535 -9.21 -48.96 -33.90
CA ALA A 535 -10.47 -48.40 -34.39
C ALA A 535 -11.49 -48.26 -33.25
N GLY A 536 -11.99 -47.03 -33.01
CA GLY A 536 -13.12 -46.76 -32.11
C GLY A 536 -12.82 -46.29 -30.69
N LEU A 537 -11.59 -45.86 -30.34
CA LEU A 537 -11.34 -45.35 -28.98
C LEU A 537 -11.77 -43.88 -28.79
N THR A 538 -12.58 -43.68 -27.74
CA THR A 538 -12.84 -42.40 -27.06
C THR A 538 -11.57 -41.93 -26.31
N SER A 539 -11.49 -40.63 -25.97
CA SER A 539 -10.35 -40.12 -25.19
C SER A 539 -10.24 -40.79 -23.81
N THR A 540 -9.04 -41.20 -23.42
CA THR A 540 -8.76 -41.82 -22.09
C THR A 540 -8.25 -40.83 -21.05
N SER A 541 -7.99 -39.59 -21.44
CA SER A 541 -7.54 -38.51 -20.57
C SER A 541 -8.28 -37.21 -20.85
N THR A 542 -8.34 -36.33 -19.85
CA THR A 542 -9.01 -35.03 -19.91
C THR A 542 -8.26 -34.02 -19.07
N LEU A 543 -8.09 -32.80 -19.59
CA LEU A 543 -7.75 -31.63 -18.79
C LEU A 543 -9.03 -30.88 -18.46
N SER A 544 -9.23 -30.53 -17.20
CA SER A 544 -10.40 -29.80 -16.73
C SER A 544 -9.95 -28.47 -16.13
N ALA A 545 -10.15 -27.39 -16.87
CA ALA A 545 -9.96 -26.03 -16.39
C ALA A 545 -11.22 -25.55 -15.68
N THR A 546 -11.12 -25.10 -14.44
CA THR A 546 -12.25 -24.54 -13.68
C THR A 546 -12.01 -23.06 -13.42
N PHE A 547 -12.97 -22.23 -13.79
CA PHE A 547 -13.00 -20.79 -13.53
C PHE A 547 -14.20 -20.49 -12.64
N ASN A 548 -13.95 -19.90 -11.47
CA ASN A 548 -15.00 -19.33 -10.64
C ASN A 548 -15.12 -17.85 -11.00
N VAL A 549 -16.21 -17.47 -11.66
CA VAL A 549 -16.42 -16.13 -12.21
C VAL A 549 -17.65 -15.51 -11.58
N LYS A 550 -17.52 -14.29 -11.06
CA LYS A 550 -18.66 -13.47 -10.63
C LYS A 550 -19.13 -12.60 -11.77
N ILE A 551 -20.45 -12.54 -11.95
CA ILE A 551 -21.13 -11.67 -12.90
C ILE A 551 -22.15 -10.86 -12.13
N LYS A 552 -22.03 -9.52 -12.19
CA LYS A 552 -23.05 -8.60 -11.68
C LYS A 552 -23.69 -7.85 -12.84
N ALA A 553 -25.02 -7.85 -12.93
CA ALA A 553 -25.76 -7.08 -13.92
C ALA A 553 -25.78 -5.60 -13.53
N LEU A 554 -25.37 -4.70 -14.43
CA LEU A 554 -25.39 -3.25 -14.22
C LEU A 554 -26.02 -2.56 -15.44
N GLY A 555 -26.69 -1.42 -15.20
CA GLY A 555 -27.40 -0.62 -16.21
C GLY A 555 -28.63 -1.30 -16.83
N GLY A 556 -29.02 -2.47 -16.34
CA GLY A 556 -30.22 -3.19 -16.77
C GLY A 556 -30.17 -4.71 -16.56
N ASP A 557 -31.31 -5.36 -16.78
CA ASP A 557 -31.44 -6.82 -16.74
C ASP A 557 -30.58 -7.48 -17.85
N LEU A 558 -29.88 -8.56 -17.50
CA LEU A 558 -29.12 -9.39 -18.44
C LEU A 558 -29.80 -10.74 -18.64
N LEU A 559 -29.87 -11.20 -19.89
CA LEU A 559 -30.17 -12.59 -20.21
C LEU A 559 -28.86 -13.36 -20.39
N LEU A 560 -28.70 -14.43 -19.62
CA LEU A 560 -27.55 -15.32 -19.61
C LEU A 560 -27.98 -16.70 -20.16
N GLY A 561 -27.28 -17.16 -21.20
CA GLY A 561 -27.57 -18.43 -21.86
C GLY A 561 -27.05 -19.63 -21.06
N THR A 562 -27.81 -20.73 -21.08
CA THR A 562 -27.34 -22.06 -20.62
C THR A 562 -26.29 -22.62 -21.58
N VAL A 563 -25.64 -23.73 -21.20
CA VAL A 563 -24.77 -24.52 -22.10
C VAL A 563 -25.46 -25.00 -23.38
N ALA A 564 -26.79 -25.16 -23.38
CA ALA A 564 -27.56 -25.61 -24.55
C ALA A 564 -27.95 -24.46 -25.48
N SER A 565 -27.85 -23.20 -25.01
CA SER A 565 -28.19 -22.02 -25.78
C SER A 565 -27.34 -21.91 -27.06
N GLY A 566 -27.93 -21.38 -28.13
CA GLY A 566 -27.16 -20.95 -29.30
C GLY A 566 -26.14 -19.84 -29.00
N THR A 567 -26.30 -19.12 -27.89
CA THR A 567 -25.37 -18.08 -27.41
C THR A 567 -25.09 -18.31 -25.91
N PRO A 568 -24.35 -19.38 -25.56
CA PRO A 568 -24.09 -19.74 -24.18
C PRO A 568 -23.22 -18.68 -23.50
N THR A 569 -23.49 -18.35 -22.24
CA THR A 569 -22.70 -17.34 -21.49
C THR A 569 -21.21 -17.67 -21.48
N PHE A 570 -20.87 -18.96 -21.42
CA PHE A 570 -19.52 -19.47 -21.58
C PHE A 570 -19.47 -20.51 -22.72
N ALA A 571 -19.10 -20.07 -23.92
CA ALA A 571 -19.00 -20.93 -25.11
C ALA A 571 -17.75 -21.83 -25.06
N SER A 572 -17.81 -23.05 -25.61
CA SER A 572 -16.63 -23.93 -25.73
C SER A 572 -15.67 -23.55 -26.87
N SER A 573 -15.90 -22.40 -27.51
CA SER A 573 -15.13 -21.83 -28.61
C SER A 573 -14.28 -20.64 -28.17
N THR A 574 -13.56 -20.05 -29.12
CA THR A 574 -12.76 -18.82 -28.94
C THR A 574 -13.57 -17.60 -28.50
N THR A 575 -14.90 -17.66 -28.52
CA THR A 575 -15.77 -16.62 -27.96
C THR A 575 -15.60 -16.48 -26.44
N SER A 576 -15.34 -17.59 -25.74
CA SER A 576 -15.13 -17.57 -24.29
C SER A 576 -13.81 -18.19 -23.84
N PHE A 577 -13.22 -19.11 -24.61
CA PHE A 577 -11.96 -19.75 -24.21
C PHE A 577 -11.01 -19.99 -25.38
N LYS A 578 -9.72 -19.78 -25.12
CA LYS A 578 -8.61 -20.22 -25.98
C LYS A 578 -7.78 -21.27 -25.26
N VAL A 579 -7.33 -22.27 -26.03
CA VAL A 579 -6.37 -23.26 -25.55
C VAL A 579 -4.97 -22.85 -26.00
N TYR A 580 -4.04 -22.86 -25.06
CA TYR A 580 -2.63 -22.59 -25.29
C TYR A 580 -1.85 -23.89 -25.22
N ARG A 581 -0.93 -24.11 -26.16
CA ARG A 581 0.04 -25.20 -26.16
C ARG A 581 1.44 -24.61 -26.14
N ASN A 582 2.26 -24.98 -25.16
CA ASN A 582 3.62 -24.44 -24.97
C ASN A 582 3.65 -22.90 -24.99
N GLY A 583 2.70 -22.28 -24.29
CA GLY A 583 2.57 -20.82 -24.20
C GLY A 583 1.96 -20.10 -25.41
N SER A 584 1.68 -20.78 -26.52
CA SER A 584 1.10 -20.17 -27.74
C SER A 584 -0.33 -20.64 -27.99
N HIS A 585 -1.19 -19.75 -28.51
CA HIS A 585 -2.58 -20.09 -28.83
C HIS A 585 -2.61 -21.19 -29.91
N ASP A 586 -3.28 -22.29 -29.61
CA ASP A 586 -3.36 -23.47 -30.46
C ASP A 586 -4.70 -23.51 -31.19
N THR A 587 -4.70 -23.02 -32.44
CA THR A 587 -5.89 -23.01 -33.29
C THR A 587 -6.33 -24.38 -33.77
N SER A 588 -5.52 -25.43 -33.57
CA SER A 588 -5.89 -26.78 -33.99
C SER A 588 -6.90 -27.42 -33.04
N ILE A 589 -6.89 -27.08 -31.75
CA ILE A 589 -7.79 -27.65 -30.75
C ILE A 589 -9.16 -26.96 -30.83
N GLY A 590 -10.07 -27.56 -31.59
CA GLY A 590 -11.43 -27.07 -31.81
C GLY A 590 -12.52 -27.79 -31.00
N SER A 591 -13.77 -27.48 -31.34
CA SER A 591 -15.00 -27.92 -30.64
C SER A 591 -15.19 -29.45 -30.53
N PHE A 592 -14.45 -30.25 -31.30
CA PHE A 592 -14.47 -31.71 -31.18
C PHE A 592 -13.73 -32.24 -29.95
N ALA A 593 -12.76 -31.48 -29.45
CA ALA A 593 -11.95 -31.84 -28.27
C ALA A 593 -12.32 -31.01 -27.03
N THR A 594 -13.18 -30.00 -27.17
CA THR A 594 -13.49 -29.06 -26.10
C THR A 594 -14.96 -29.06 -25.73
N SER A 595 -15.24 -28.84 -24.45
CA SER A 595 -16.61 -28.63 -23.97
C SER A 595 -16.63 -27.70 -22.77
N THR A 596 -17.74 -26.99 -22.58
CA THR A 596 -18.00 -26.21 -21.38
C THR A 596 -19.15 -26.81 -20.60
N SER A 597 -19.08 -26.73 -19.28
CA SER A 597 -20.16 -27.08 -18.38
C SER A 597 -20.24 -26.04 -17.28
N TYR A 598 -21.47 -25.59 -17.03
CA TYR A 598 -21.81 -24.70 -15.93
C TYR A 598 -23.31 -24.82 -15.69
N SER A 599 -23.73 -24.53 -14.46
CA SER A 599 -25.14 -24.42 -14.13
C SER A 599 -25.50 -22.96 -13.96
N ILE A 600 -26.72 -22.60 -14.37
CA ILE A 600 -27.28 -21.29 -14.06
C ILE A 600 -27.66 -21.29 -12.58
N PRO A 601 -27.18 -20.32 -11.79
CA PRO A 601 -27.51 -20.30 -10.37
C PRO A 601 -28.99 -19.97 -10.13
N SER A 602 -29.56 -20.58 -9.09
CA SER A 602 -30.98 -20.50 -8.74
C SER A 602 -31.53 -19.08 -8.50
N ILE A 603 -30.65 -18.10 -8.31
CA ILE A 603 -31.03 -16.70 -8.14
C ILE A 603 -31.47 -16.04 -9.46
N CYS A 604 -31.13 -16.63 -10.60
CA CYS A 604 -31.62 -16.18 -11.89
C CYS A 604 -33.03 -16.71 -12.14
N VAL A 605 -33.87 -15.90 -12.80
CA VAL A 605 -35.23 -16.32 -13.17
C VAL A 605 -35.19 -16.93 -14.56
N SER A 606 -35.61 -18.19 -14.73
CA SER A 606 -35.69 -18.83 -16.05
C SER A 606 -36.57 -18.02 -17.01
N GLU A 607 -36.07 -17.76 -18.21
CA GLU A 607 -36.77 -16.99 -19.25
C GLU A 607 -36.50 -17.69 -20.59
N GLY A 608 -37.53 -18.29 -21.18
CA GLY A 608 -37.37 -19.27 -22.27
C GLY A 608 -36.86 -20.64 -21.78
N THR A 609 -36.39 -21.48 -22.71
CA THR A 609 -35.94 -22.86 -22.43
C THR A 609 -34.44 -22.97 -22.13
N GLU A 610 -33.64 -22.02 -22.63
CA GLU A 610 -32.16 -22.12 -22.62
C GLU A 610 -31.49 -20.84 -22.11
N SER A 611 -32.22 -19.99 -21.40
CA SER A 611 -31.71 -18.74 -20.82
C SER A 611 -32.32 -18.45 -19.44
N CYS A 612 -31.65 -17.56 -18.72
CA CYS A 612 -32.14 -16.99 -17.48
C CYS A 612 -31.92 -15.48 -17.46
N LYS A 613 -32.76 -14.79 -16.71
CA LYS A 613 -32.64 -13.39 -16.41
C LYS A 613 -31.91 -13.19 -15.09
N LEU A 614 -30.81 -12.45 -15.14
CA LEU A 614 -30.15 -11.86 -14.00
C LEU A 614 -30.63 -10.40 -13.88
N SER A 615 -31.34 -10.09 -12.82
CA SER A 615 -31.86 -8.74 -12.62
C SER A 615 -30.76 -7.74 -12.30
N GLU A 616 -30.94 -6.49 -12.74
CA GLU A 616 -30.01 -5.39 -12.45
C GLU A 616 -29.64 -5.32 -10.97
N GLY A 617 -28.37 -5.01 -10.69
CA GLY A 617 -27.79 -4.95 -9.35
C GLY A 617 -27.50 -6.32 -8.72
N THR A 618 -27.99 -7.42 -9.30
CA THR A 618 -27.78 -8.77 -8.76
C THR A 618 -26.43 -9.32 -9.19
N GLU A 619 -25.70 -9.90 -8.25
CA GLU A 619 -24.44 -10.63 -8.49
C GLU A 619 -24.65 -12.14 -8.36
N VAL A 620 -24.02 -12.89 -9.26
CA VAL A 620 -24.06 -14.35 -9.31
C VAL A 620 -22.67 -14.93 -9.55
N SER A 621 -22.38 -16.10 -8.96
CA SER A 621 -21.11 -16.81 -9.18
C SER A 621 -21.30 -18.05 -10.05
N PHE A 622 -20.47 -18.19 -11.08
CA PHE A 622 -20.45 -19.31 -12.00
C PHE A 622 -19.20 -20.16 -11.78
N PRO A 623 -19.35 -21.43 -11.35
CA PRO A 623 -18.30 -22.43 -11.49
C PRO A 623 -18.36 -22.98 -12.91
N VAL A 624 -17.45 -22.50 -13.78
CA VAL A 624 -17.37 -22.90 -15.18
C VAL A 624 -16.25 -23.91 -15.34
N THR A 625 -16.57 -25.10 -15.85
CA THR A 625 -15.56 -26.09 -16.21
C THR A 625 -15.43 -26.18 -17.73
N PHE A 626 -14.24 -25.90 -18.24
CA PHE A 626 -13.83 -26.11 -19.62
C PHE A 626 -12.96 -27.37 -19.70
N ASN A 627 -13.39 -28.35 -20.49
CA ASN A 627 -12.67 -29.60 -20.66
C ASN A 627 -11.95 -29.65 -22.01
N ILE A 628 -10.74 -30.22 -22.01
CA ILE A 628 -10.00 -30.61 -23.20
C ILE A 628 -9.81 -32.12 -23.15
N LEU A 629 -10.30 -32.81 -24.18
CA LEU A 629 -10.06 -34.24 -24.37
C LEU A 629 -8.65 -34.47 -24.89
N GLY A 630 -7.97 -35.51 -24.41
CA GLY A 630 -6.63 -35.91 -24.87
C GLY A 630 -6.55 -36.44 -26.31
N ARG A 631 -7.65 -36.38 -27.08
CA ARG A 631 -7.68 -36.63 -28.53
C ARG A 631 -8.45 -35.54 -29.25
N GLN A 632 -7.99 -35.19 -30.44
CA GLN A 632 -8.64 -34.23 -31.33
C GLN A 632 -9.19 -34.93 -32.57
N GLY A 633 -10.46 -34.70 -32.91
CA GLY A 633 -11.17 -35.29 -34.06
C GLY A 633 -12.53 -35.87 -33.68
N PRO A 634 -13.31 -36.45 -34.62
CA PRO A 634 -14.65 -37.00 -34.36
C PRO A 634 -14.53 -38.28 -33.51
N GLY A 635 -14.29 -38.12 -32.20
CA GLY A 635 -14.08 -39.18 -31.21
C GLY A 635 -15.27 -39.36 -30.28
N LYS A 636 -16.50 -39.10 -30.75
CA LYS A 636 -17.70 -39.59 -30.06
C LYS A 636 -17.75 -41.11 -30.19
N ALA A 637 -18.29 -41.78 -29.18
CA ALA A 637 -18.64 -43.20 -29.33
C ALA A 637 -19.60 -43.35 -30.54
N GLY A 638 -19.10 -43.88 -31.66
CA GLY A 638 -19.86 -44.09 -32.90
C GLY A 638 -19.36 -43.37 -34.16
N ASP A 639 -18.36 -42.47 -34.08
CA ASP A 639 -17.78 -41.83 -35.27
C ASP A 639 -16.63 -42.67 -35.87
N ALA A 640 -16.57 -42.75 -37.20
CA ALA A 640 -15.62 -43.60 -37.95
C ALA A 640 -14.20 -43.01 -38.09
N ALA A 641 -13.95 -41.78 -37.61
CA ALA A 641 -12.67 -41.09 -37.77
C ALA A 641 -11.84 -41.13 -36.48
N ILE A 642 -10.64 -41.71 -36.56
CA ILE A 642 -9.71 -41.83 -35.43
C ILE A 642 -9.20 -40.43 -35.04
N GLY A 643 -9.48 -39.97 -33.81
CA GLY A 643 -8.91 -38.73 -33.28
C GLY A 643 -7.41 -38.85 -32.97
N THR A 644 -6.63 -37.83 -33.35
CA THR A 644 -5.19 -37.75 -33.08
C THR A 644 -4.94 -37.47 -31.59
N PRO A 645 -4.06 -38.24 -30.91
CA PRO A 645 -3.66 -37.94 -29.54
C PRO A 645 -3.05 -36.54 -29.42
N LEU A 646 -3.43 -35.83 -28.36
CA LEU A 646 -2.70 -34.65 -27.91
C LEU A 646 -1.40 -35.08 -27.23
N SER A 647 -0.36 -34.26 -27.36
CA SER A 647 1.02 -34.64 -27.05
C SER A 647 1.34 -34.50 -25.58
N VAL A 648 1.86 -35.56 -24.94
CA VAL A 648 2.24 -35.56 -23.52
C VAL A 648 3.47 -34.69 -23.20
N ILE A 649 4.32 -34.42 -24.20
CA ILE A 649 5.50 -33.55 -24.03
C ILE A 649 5.13 -32.06 -24.09
N SER A 650 3.88 -31.72 -24.41
CA SER A 650 3.42 -30.33 -24.47
C SER A 650 2.78 -29.91 -23.15
N SER A 651 2.96 -28.64 -22.78
CA SER A 651 2.16 -28.00 -21.75
C SER A 651 0.91 -27.38 -22.37
N TYR A 652 -0.19 -27.43 -21.63
CA TYR A 652 -1.49 -26.89 -22.02
C TYR A 652 -2.03 -25.98 -20.92
N SER A 653 -2.60 -24.85 -21.33
CA SER A 653 -3.36 -23.96 -20.45
C SER A 653 -4.60 -23.44 -21.16
N VAL A 654 -5.58 -22.98 -20.39
CA VAL A 654 -6.83 -22.43 -20.91
C VAL A 654 -6.92 -20.98 -20.48
N GLN A 655 -7.23 -20.09 -21.42
CA GLN A 655 -7.49 -18.67 -21.14
C GLN A 655 -8.96 -18.38 -21.34
N MET A 656 -9.57 -17.66 -20.39
CA MET A 656 -10.90 -17.12 -20.60
C MET A 656 -10.81 -15.81 -21.39
N GLU A 657 -11.46 -15.78 -22.54
CA GLU A 657 -11.42 -14.68 -23.50
C GLU A 657 -12.63 -13.76 -23.43
N GLY A 658 -13.77 -14.30 -23.00
CA GLY A 658 -14.99 -13.52 -23.00
C GLY A 658 -16.20 -14.19 -22.37
N VAL A 659 -17.19 -13.37 -22.08
CA VAL A 659 -18.47 -13.76 -21.46
C VAL A 659 -19.60 -13.23 -22.33
N GLN A 660 -20.50 -14.12 -22.77
CA GLN A 660 -21.66 -13.74 -23.58
C GLN A 660 -22.88 -13.41 -22.72
N TRP A 661 -23.62 -12.41 -23.17
CA TRP A 661 -24.85 -11.95 -22.51
C TRP A 661 -25.73 -11.23 -23.54
N VAL A 662 -27.01 -11.05 -23.22
CA VAL A 662 -27.95 -10.26 -24.03
C VAL A 662 -28.59 -9.22 -23.11
N ALA A 663 -28.60 -7.95 -23.49
CA ALA A 663 -29.43 -6.96 -22.80
C ALA A 663 -30.89 -7.30 -23.07
N LYS A 664 -31.74 -7.36 -22.04
CA LYS A 664 -33.13 -7.87 -22.15
C LYS A 664 -34.00 -7.23 -23.26
N ASN A 665 -33.70 -5.98 -23.66
CA ASN A 665 -34.43 -5.26 -24.71
C ASN A 665 -33.64 -5.13 -26.03
N ASN A 666 -32.55 -5.88 -26.19
CA ASN A 666 -31.72 -5.85 -27.39
C ASN A 666 -31.75 -7.21 -28.10
N SER A 667 -31.73 -7.20 -29.43
CA SER A 667 -31.98 -8.41 -30.24
C SER A 667 -30.76 -9.28 -30.52
N GLY A 668 -29.58 -8.96 -29.95
CA GLY A 668 -28.32 -9.66 -30.25
C GLY A 668 -27.45 -9.94 -29.02
N ALA A 669 -26.77 -11.10 -29.05
CA ALA A 669 -25.76 -11.44 -28.06
C ALA A 669 -24.55 -10.52 -28.18
N THR A 670 -24.06 -10.09 -27.02
CA THR A 670 -22.88 -9.27 -26.83
C THR A 670 -21.85 -10.07 -26.06
N THR A 671 -20.57 -9.90 -26.38
CA THR A 671 -19.47 -10.51 -25.63
C THR A 671 -18.68 -9.42 -24.93
N THR A 672 -18.47 -9.58 -23.64
CA THR A 672 -17.47 -8.81 -22.87
C THR A 672 -16.13 -9.51 -23.01
N THR A 673 -15.10 -8.79 -23.47
CA THR A 673 -13.81 -9.37 -23.91
C THR A 673 -12.57 -8.70 -23.31
N PHE A 674 -12.72 -7.84 -22.29
CA PHE A 674 -11.57 -7.12 -21.72
C PHE A 674 -10.49 -8.06 -21.15
N MET A 675 -10.86 -9.29 -20.80
CA MET A 675 -9.95 -10.34 -20.31
C MET A 675 -9.10 -11.00 -21.39
N SER A 676 -9.45 -10.83 -22.66
CA SER A 676 -8.75 -11.45 -23.80
C SER A 676 -7.25 -11.12 -23.77
N GLY A 677 -6.40 -12.15 -23.82
CA GLY A 677 -4.95 -11.99 -23.82
C GLY A 677 -4.30 -11.72 -22.46
N LEU A 678 -5.07 -11.38 -21.41
CA LEU A 678 -4.52 -11.12 -20.07
C LEU A 678 -4.13 -12.42 -19.35
N ALA A 679 -2.85 -12.57 -18.99
CA ALA A 679 -2.32 -13.77 -18.34
C ALA A 679 -3.04 -14.11 -17.01
N ASP A 680 -3.56 -13.11 -16.32
CA ASP A 680 -4.38 -13.27 -15.11
C ASP A 680 -5.69 -14.04 -15.36
N TRP A 681 -6.11 -14.18 -16.61
CA TRP A 681 -7.25 -14.99 -17.02
C TRP A 681 -6.87 -16.33 -17.66
N ARG A 682 -5.58 -16.70 -17.63
CA ARG A 682 -5.05 -17.98 -18.12
C ARG A 682 -4.66 -18.92 -16.98
N THR A 683 -5.08 -20.19 -17.03
CA THR A 683 -4.69 -21.20 -16.03
C THR A 683 -3.19 -21.45 -16.04
N ALA A 684 -2.69 -22.14 -15.01
CA ALA A 684 -1.34 -22.71 -15.06
C ALA A 684 -1.22 -23.71 -16.23
N ASP A 685 0.02 -24.00 -16.59
CA ASP A 685 0.37 -24.99 -17.60
C ASP A 685 0.36 -26.41 -17.00
N VAL A 686 -0.29 -27.35 -17.69
CA VAL A 686 -0.34 -28.78 -17.34
C VAL A 686 -0.19 -29.67 -18.56
N SER A 687 0.28 -30.90 -18.38
CA SER A 687 0.38 -31.88 -19.46
C SER A 687 -0.69 -32.96 -19.32
N PHE A 688 -1.03 -33.57 -20.46
CA PHE A 688 -1.75 -34.84 -20.45
C PHE A 688 -0.85 -35.95 -19.85
N PRO A 689 -1.45 -36.98 -19.23
CA PRO A 689 -0.72 -38.06 -18.59
C PRO A 689 -0.01 -38.96 -19.62
#